data_AF-A0A7G1HP49-F1
#
_entry.id   AF-A0A7G1HP49-F1
#
_cell.length_a   1.000
_cell.length_b   1.000
_cell.length_c   1.000
_cell.angle_alpha   90.00
_cell.angle_beta   90.00
_cell.angle_gamma   90.00
#
_symmetry.space_group_name_H-M   'P 1'
#
loop_
_entity.id
_entity.type
_entity.pdbx_description
1 polymer ?
#
loop_
_entity_poly.entity_id
_entity_poly.type
_entity_poly.pdbx_seq_one_letter_code
_entity_poly.pdbx_strand_id
1 'polypeptide(L)'
;MAINIKKIKSLKAFCGLDTIEMGEFKHYNVIFGNNGCGKTSLTRAFELLIPKNKHIEKYRTISADKSPSIEFECEDGSYKIEPNSDIGVPPFKVEIYNSDFLHNNAPLNSEFGLKKLDDDTIILEGSVLGEETKEINQLKDFREKVEKRQKKIKDENDIENTLIAKQKSEIKKYDEEIEKIRKKMTSKTIQIALDEIGINNFYKVSKDKFKYQEDALTNLEKDFNELDEAMKKFDGLKEMELPKDDQTIKDKLKFLFSFDIDKEAGKVSEKIKEHISKVGREFIEKGIKLQKEMPDNACPFCTQEIPHEIIQEYTSYFNEEVKKFNQDSLEMSGTLKKYFNQWNIKEILQSFEKFEPFMKKDFSKNKESLEKALEQIKVSLEKLQKEVDKKEGVKNEKKFQEIDKKLLEIQENIQKHVNETRKILNEKKKQKEKLEKLKTELKEARIKKAKHDSYDWQKIKKEAEIKLSVLNRGHERLNCLLEKIDNKLKKLYEQKRPDIEAINSYLKALNLPKYSLHEDYRIVLNSDVLENSKAEMILSDGEKTTLAFAYFLARLKLFYKKEDLKKLVVVIDDPISSLDEQRIYNTSDIVSKINQELAGEALKDEDKVQVFVLTHNHTFMVRLINMVSKHARYFQLERNQNQLKIVCKNEVVGYFDTFYLLLFKEVYEFAKKEKVQDDFNEAINYGNKVRILLESFLKINFIDSFLEKKHDGVFKEDRIKSLIKTANGEVELNFSKLPFNKDNNCNIENKDMLSKKLLRIAKDLHSDSHGSVMDFFNPYKNSLENVQEFAKIAINTMKILNPYQTQSYMRSVDEIKNKE
;
A
#
# COMPACT_ATOMS: atom_id res chain seq x y z
N MET A 1 20.27 9.83 -35.73
CA MET A 1 21.08 8.87 -34.95
C MET A 1 20.80 9.16 -33.49
N ALA A 2 20.21 8.22 -32.75
CA ALA A 2 20.00 8.41 -31.31
C ALA A 2 21.36 8.34 -30.60
N ILE A 3 21.81 9.47 -30.04
CA ILE A 3 23.08 9.58 -29.31
C ILE A 3 22.70 10.02 -27.90
N ASN A 4 22.43 9.05 -27.03
CA ASN A 4 22.00 9.29 -25.67
C ASN A 4 23.08 10.01 -24.85
N ILE A 5 24.35 9.59 -24.99
CA ILE A 5 25.51 10.19 -24.33
C ILE A 5 26.45 10.78 -25.38
N LYS A 6 26.62 12.10 -25.39
CA LYS A 6 27.49 12.83 -26.33
C LYS A 6 28.94 12.86 -25.87
N LYS A 7 29.21 13.14 -24.59
CA LYS A 7 30.56 13.12 -23.99
C LYS A 7 30.50 13.17 -22.47
N ILE A 8 31.64 12.92 -21.82
CA ILE A 8 31.87 13.24 -20.41
C ILE A 8 32.48 14.64 -20.37
N LYS A 9 31.73 15.61 -19.84
CA LYS A 9 32.18 17.01 -19.78
C LYS A 9 33.27 17.23 -18.75
N SER A 10 33.12 16.62 -17.58
CA SER A 10 34.08 16.78 -16.50
C SER A 10 34.06 15.58 -15.55
N LEU A 11 35.19 15.36 -14.89
CA LEU A 11 35.34 14.46 -13.75
C LEU A 11 36.26 15.15 -12.73
N LYS A 12 36.06 14.91 -11.44
CA LYS A 12 36.89 15.45 -10.35
C LYS A 12 36.97 14.43 -9.22
N ALA A 13 38.16 14.27 -8.63
CA ALA A 13 38.40 13.37 -7.50
C ALA A 13 37.81 11.96 -7.69
N PHE A 14 37.77 11.43 -8.91
CA PHE A 14 37.12 10.15 -9.25
C PHE A 14 38.15 9.12 -9.72
N CYS A 15 38.33 8.01 -9.01
CA CYS A 15 39.28 6.93 -9.34
C CYS A 15 40.73 7.39 -9.63
N GLY A 16 41.21 8.45 -8.96
CA GLY A 16 42.52 9.05 -9.22
C GLY A 16 42.56 9.96 -10.45
N LEU A 17 41.40 10.44 -10.91
CA LEU A 17 41.26 11.33 -12.07
C LEU A 17 40.58 12.65 -11.66
N ASP A 18 41.15 13.76 -12.12
CA ASP A 18 40.71 15.14 -11.82
C ASP A 18 40.35 15.96 -13.06
N THR A 19 40.75 15.49 -14.24
CA THR A 19 40.44 16.15 -15.51
C THR A 19 40.22 15.12 -16.61
N ILE A 20 39.35 15.46 -17.56
CA ILE A 20 39.11 14.68 -18.77
C ILE A 20 39.15 15.58 -20.00
N GLU A 21 39.83 15.11 -21.03
CA GLU A 21 39.85 15.76 -22.34
C GLU A 21 39.39 14.73 -23.38
N MET A 22 38.30 15.03 -24.09
CA MET A 22 37.73 14.10 -25.06
C MET A 22 36.92 14.80 -26.16
N GLY A 23 36.86 14.17 -27.33
CA GLY A 23 35.91 14.51 -28.40
C GLY A 23 34.53 13.89 -28.19
N GLU A 24 33.59 14.15 -29.08
CA GLU A 24 32.23 13.59 -28.98
C GLU A 24 32.14 12.11 -29.37
N PHE A 25 31.30 11.37 -28.68
CA PHE A 25 30.88 10.01 -29.01
C PHE A 25 29.89 9.96 -30.18
N LYS A 26 29.72 8.77 -30.77
CA LYS A 26 28.71 8.45 -31.79
C LYS A 26 27.83 7.28 -31.32
N HIS A 27 27.08 6.68 -32.24
CA HIS A 27 26.26 5.50 -32.00
C HIS A 27 27.08 4.24 -31.72
N TYR A 28 28.29 4.10 -32.28
CA TYR A 28 29.20 2.98 -31.99
C TYR A 28 30.58 3.53 -31.69
N ASN A 29 31.12 3.20 -30.53
CA ASN A 29 32.38 3.73 -30.01
C ASN A 29 33.26 2.57 -29.57
N VAL A 30 34.47 2.47 -30.12
CA VAL A 30 35.47 1.50 -29.71
C VAL A 30 36.62 2.24 -29.06
N ILE A 31 36.96 1.87 -27.83
CA ILE A 31 37.91 2.56 -26.98
C ILE A 31 39.02 1.59 -26.61
N PHE A 32 40.19 1.80 -27.19
CA PHE A 32 41.39 1.04 -26.87
C PHE A 32 42.16 1.72 -25.73
N GLY A 33 42.70 0.93 -24.81
CA GLY A 33 43.63 1.45 -23.81
C GLY A 33 44.42 0.34 -23.15
N ASN A 34 45.70 0.60 -22.84
CA ASN A 34 46.51 -0.33 -22.07
C ASN A 34 45.96 -0.52 -20.65
N ASN A 35 46.43 -1.56 -19.97
CA ASN A 35 46.07 -1.79 -18.58
C ASN A 35 46.58 -0.64 -17.70
N GLY A 36 45.77 -0.21 -16.73
CA GLY A 36 46.05 0.95 -15.87
C GLY A 36 45.67 2.33 -16.43
N CYS A 37 45.31 2.45 -17.72
CA CYS A 37 44.98 3.74 -18.33
C CYS A 37 43.61 4.33 -17.95
N GLY A 38 42.75 3.61 -17.22
CA GLY A 38 41.45 4.14 -16.76
C GLY A 38 40.21 3.59 -17.48
N LYS A 39 40.30 2.49 -18.25
CA LYS A 39 39.14 1.81 -18.87
C LYS A 39 38.05 1.47 -17.84
N THR A 40 38.44 0.82 -16.75
CA THR A 40 37.52 0.47 -15.65
C THR A 40 36.93 1.72 -15.01
N SER A 41 37.70 2.79 -14.83
CA SER A 41 37.17 4.06 -14.32
C SER A 41 36.08 4.63 -15.24
N LEU A 42 36.28 4.54 -16.57
CA LEU A 42 35.29 4.95 -17.54
C LEU A 42 34.01 4.11 -17.47
N THR A 43 34.12 2.79 -17.30
CA THR A 43 32.95 1.91 -17.13
C THR A 43 32.23 2.16 -15.81
N ARG A 44 32.95 2.47 -14.73
CA ARG A 44 32.36 2.95 -13.46
C ARG A 44 31.63 4.27 -13.62
N ALA A 45 32.14 5.19 -14.44
CA ALA A 45 31.46 6.45 -14.71
C ALA A 45 30.10 6.18 -15.38
N PHE A 46 30.04 5.33 -16.41
CA PHE A 46 28.77 4.95 -17.05
C PHE A 46 27.80 4.25 -16.09
N GLU A 47 28.32 3.46 -15.14
CA GLU A 47 27.53 2.75 -14.12
C GLU A 47 26.68 3.71 -13.26
N LEU A 48 27.17 4.94 -13.04
CA LEU A 48 26.49 5.96 -12.23
C LEU A 48 25.25 6.55 -12.93
N LEU A 49 25.09 6.35 -14.24
CA LEU A 49 23.87 6.72 -14.97
C LEU A 49 22.72 5.73 -14.74
N ILE A 50 22.97 4.60 -14.07
CA ILE A 50 21.94 3.62 -13.71
C ILE A 50 21.23 4.13 -12.44
N PRO A 51 19.89 4.37 -12.44
CA PRO A 51 19.18 5.07 -11.36
C PRO A 51 19.31 4.49 -9.94
N LYS A 52 19.64 3.20 -9.82
CA LYS A 52 19.85 2.52 -8.53
C LYS A 52 21.26 2.73 -7.95
N ASN A 53 22.19 3.29 -8.71
CA ASN A 53 23.60 3.31 -8.35
C ASN A 53 24.07 4.69 -7.85
N LYS A 54 23.65 5.05 -6.63
CA LYS A 54 23.96 6.36 -6.01
C LYS A 54 25.27 6.37 -5.23
N HIS A 55 26.23 5.49 -5.57
CA HIS A 55 27.41 5.22 -4.76
C HIS A 55 28.69 5.91 -5.27
N ILE A 56 28.60 7.11 -5.85
CA ILE A 56 29.78 7.82 -6.40
C ILE A 56 30.91 7.98 -5.37
N GLU A 57 30.58 8.14 -4.08
CA GLU A 57 31.57 8.22 -2.99
C GLU A 57 32.46 6.97 -2.88
N LYS A 58 32.00 5.78 -3.30
CA LYS A 58 32.85 4.57 -3.34
C LYS A 58 34.02 4.71 -4.32
N TYR A 59 33.91 5.61 -5.29
CA TYR A 59 34.90 5.86 -6.33
C TYR A 59 35.73 7.13 -6.05
N ARG A 60 35.65 7.69 -4.85
CA ARG A 60 36.47 8.83 -4.44
C ARG A 60 37.96 8.49 -4.56
N THR A 61 38.72 9.43 -5.09
CA THR A 61 40.18 9.33 -5.15
C THR A 61 40.74 9.24 -3.73
N ILE A 62 41.63 8.27 -3.52
CA ILE A 62 42.29 8.07 -2.22
C ILE A 62 43.00 9.37 -1.83
N SER A 63 42.78 9.82 -0.59
CA SER A 63 43.32 11.07 -0.03
C SER A 63 42.80 12.38 -0.64
N ALA A 64 41.72 12.36 -1.43
CA ALA A 64 41.10 13.58 -1.93
C ALA A 64 40.14 14.21 -0.90
N ASP A 65 40.43 15.44 -0.48
CA ASP A 65 39.58 16.21 0.45
C ASP A 65 38.21 16.54 -0.16
N LYS A 66 38.13 16.63 -1.49
CA LYS A 66 36.89 16.95 -2.22
C LYS A 66 36.11 15.68 -2.56
N SER A 67 34.78 15.79 -2.53
CA SER A 67 33.90 14.74 -3.01
C SER A 67 34.02 14.52 -4.52
N PRO A 68 33.84 13.27 -4.99
CA PRO A 68 33.90 12.97 -6.42
C PRO A 68 32.71 13.59 -7.16
N SER A 69 32.95 14.10 -8.36
CA SER A 69 31.89 14.63 -9.23
C SER A 69 32.14 14.25 -10.68
N ILE A 70 31.09 13.84 -11.40
CA ILE A 70 31.16 13.59 -12.85
C ILE A 70 30.01 14.32 -13.54
N GLU A 71 30.25 14.87 -14.71
CA GLU A 71 29.22 15.48 -15.55
C GLU A 71 29.20 14.87 -16.95
N PHE A 72 28.03 14.38 -17.36
CA PHE A 72 27.77 13.87 -18.70
C PHE A 72 27.00 14.89 -19.54
N GLU A 73 27.36 15.01 -20.80
CA GLU A 73 26.51 15.65 -21.82
C GLU A 73 25.69 14.59 -22.53
N CYS A 74 24.37 14.70 -22.44
CA CYS A 74 23.41 13.79 -23.06
C CYS A 74 22.57 14.51 -24.13
N GLU A 75 21.70 13.77 -24.83
CA GLU A 75 20.80 14.33 -25.84
C GLU A 75 19.87 15.40 -25.26
N ASP A 76 19.33 15.15 -24.06
CA ASP A 76 18.28 15.92 -23.40
C ASP A 76 18.80 16.90 -22.33
N GLY A 77 20.10 16.90 -22.04
CA GLY A 77 20.69 17.83 -21.08
C GLY A 77 22.04 17.40 -20.53
N SER A 78 22.49 18.10 -19.49
CA SER A 78 23.70 17.76 -18.73
C SER A 78 23.32 17.01 -17.45
N TYR A 79 23.94 15.86 -17.19
CA TYR A 79 23.75 15.09 -15.97
C TYR A 79 24.97 15.20 -15.09
N LYS A 80 24.85 15.98 -14.02
CA LYS A 80 25.88 16.11 -12.99
C LYS A 80 25.58 15.15 -11.84
N ILE A 81 26.57 14.31 -11.53
CA ILE A 81 26.51 13.25 -10.53
C ILE A 81 27.45 13.65 -9.39
N GLU A 82 26.88 13.89 -8.22
CA GLU A 82 27.58 14.25 -6.98
C GLU A 82 27.00 13.44 -5.80
N PRO A 83 27.70 13.36 -4.66
CA PRO A 83 27.15 12.69 -3.48
C PRO A 83 25.84 13.36 -3.07
N ASN A 84 24.84 12.54 -2.76
CA ASN A 84 23.49 13.00 -2.36
C ASN A 84 22.74 13.82 -3.41
N SER A 85 23.22 13.92 -4.65
CA SER A 85 22.44 14.53 -5.73
C SER A 85 21.30 13.60 -6.15
N ASP A 86 20.08 14.13 -6.25
CA ASP A 86 18.97 13.40 -6.86
C ASP A 86 19.06 13.56 -8.39
N ILE A 87 19.80 12.65 -9.01
CA ILE A 87 19.95 12.61 -10.46
C ILE A 87 18.59 12.21 -11.02
N GLY A 88 17.95 13.11 -11.77
CA GLY A 88 16.73 12.78 -12.52
C GLY A 88 16.97 11.54 -13.39
N VAL A 89 15.98 10.65 -13.48
CA VAL A 89 16.11 9.40 -14.24
C VAL A 89 16.37 9.75 -15.71
N PRO A 90 17.51 9.33 -16.30
CA PRO A 90 17.76 9.57 -17.71
C PRO A 90 16.67 8.94 -18.58
N PRO A 91 16.29 9.53 -19.72
CA PRO A 91 15.25 8.99 -20.61
C PRO A 91 15.69 7.74 -21.37
N PHE A 92 16.88 7.21 -21.05
CA PHE A 92 17.52 6.03 -21.63
C PHE A 92 18.00 5.08 -20.52
N LYS A 93 18.22 3.82 -20.89
CA LYS A 93 18.75 2.76 -20.01
C LYS A 93 20.20 2.49 -20.36
N VAL A 94 20.99 2.10 -19.35
CA VAL A 94 22.40 1.71 -19.50
C VAL A 94 22.57 0.27 -19.03
N GLU A 95 23.11 -0.59 -19.90
CA GLU A 95 23.47 -1.98 -19.58
C GLU A 95 24.99 -2.14 -19.74
N ILE A 96 25.64 -2.74 -18.75
CA ILE A 96 27.09 -2.80 -18.67
C ILE A 96 27.54 -4.24 -18.47
N TYR A 97 28.37 -4.73 -19.37
CA TYR A 97 29.18 -5.92 -19.18
C TYR A 97 30.59 -5.49 -18.75
N ASN A 98 30.97 -5.80 -17.52
CA ASN A 98 32.30 -5.51 -16.96
C ASN A 98 32.71 -6.63 -15.97
N SER A 99 33.81 -6.43 -15.26
CA SER A 99 34.29 -7.36 -14.23
C SER A 99 33.24 -7.69 -13.16
N ASP A 100 32.39 -6.72 -12.79
CA ASP A 100 31.36 -6.94 -11.77
C ASP A 100 30.20 -7.76 -12.31
N PHE A 101 29.79 -7.50 -13.55
CA PHE A 101 28.81 -8.34 -14.22
C PHE A 101 29.31 -9.79 -14.32
N LEU A 102 30.57 -9.97 -14.73
CA LEU A 102 31.24 -11.27 -14.77
C LEU A 102 31.27 -11.92 -13.38
N HIS A 103 31.67 -11.18 -12.34
CA HIS A 103 31.75 -11.69 -10.97
C HIS A 103 30.37 -12.10 -10.42
N ASN A 104 29.34 -11.31 -10.66
CA ASN A 104 28.01 -11.52 -10.09
C ASN A 104 27.20 -12.60 -10.83
N ASN A 105 27.45 -12.79 -12.13
CA ASN A 105 26.64 -13.67 -12.97
C ASN A 105 27.36 -14.94 -13.42
N ALA A 106 28.69 -15.00 -13.41
CA ALA A 106 29.40 -16.23 -13.74
C ALA A 106 29.33 -17.25 -12.59
N PRO A 107 29.39 -18.55 -12.91
CA PRO A 107 29.51 -19.58 -11.90
C PRO A 107 30.82 -19.41 -11.11
N LEU A 108 30.73 -19.63 -9.80
CA LEU A 108 31.88 -19.83 -8.90
C LEU A 108 32.83 -18.62 -8.77
N ASN A 109 32.34 -17.41 -9.04
CA ASN A 109 33.15 -16.19 -8.95
C ASN A 109 33.01 -15.41 -7.63
N SER A 110 31.95 -15.63 -6.84
CA SER A 110 31.82 -15.01 -5.52
C SER A 110 32.79 -15.67 -4.52
N GLU A 111 33.56 -14.87 -3.79
CA GLU A 111 34.51 -15.30 -2.75
C GLU A 111 34.04 -16.53 -1.96
N PHE A 112 34.98 -17.46 -1.71
CA PHE A 112 34.87 -18.65 -0.87
C PHE A 112 33.86 -18.52 0.28
N GLY A 113 32.60 -18.85 -0.01
CA GLY A 113 31.54 -19.02 0.97
C GLY A 113 31.44 -20.48 1.34
N LEU A 114 32.41 -21.02 2.08
CA LEU A 114 32.24 -22.32 2.73
C LEU A 114 31.11 -22.18 3.75
N LYS A 115 29.91 -22.66 3.41
CA LYS A 115 28.83 -22.76 4.38
C LYS A 115 28.94 -24.12 5.07
N LYS A 116 29.48 -24.13 6.29
CA LYS A 116 29.35 -25.29 7.18
C LYS A 116 27.90 -25.40 7.61
N LEU A 117 27.28 -26.54 7.33
CA LEU A 117 26.03 -26.94 7.97
C LEU A 117 26.32 -27.55 9.35
N ASP A 118 25.30 -27.67 10.18
CA ASP A 118 25.37 -28.23 11.55
C ASP A 118 25.83 -29.71 11.58
N ASP A 119 25.92 -30.37 10.42
CA ASP A 119 26.37 -31.76 10.25
C ASP A 119 27.81 -31.88 9.67
N ASP A 120 28.60 -30.80 9.71
CA ASP A 120 29.95 -30.69 9.13
C ASP A 120 30.01 -30.87 7.59
N THR A 121 28.87 -30.92 6.89
CA THR A 121 28.85 -30.93 5.43
C THR A 121 29.21 -29.55 4.88
N ILE A 122 30.23 -29.49 4.03
CA ILE A 122 30.61 -28.29 3.28
C ILE A 122 29.85 -28.29 1.95
N ILE A 123 28.91 -27.36 1.78
CA ILE A 123 28.26 -27.14 0.48
C ILE A 123 28.95 -25.96 -0.21
N LEU A 124 29.46 -26.20 -1.43
CA LEU A 124 29.87 -25.13 -2.33
C LEU A 124 28.60 -24.46 -2.89
N GLU A 125 28.40 -23.16 -2.66
CA GLU A 125 27.38 -22.36 -3.36
C GLU A 125 28.03 -21.78 -4.64
N GLY A 126 27.57 -22.12 -5.86
CA GLY A 126 28.03 -21.33 -7.03
C GLY A 126 28.01 -21.86 -8.46
N SER A 127 27.56 -23.07 -8.84
CA SER A 127 27.58 -23.49 -10.26
C SER A 127 26.49 -22.90 -11.14
N VAL A 128 25.59 -22.10 -10.57
CA VAL A 128 24.48 -21.51 -11.31
C VAL A 128 24.87 -20.19 -11.96
N LEU A 129 24.37 -19.98 -13.18
CA LEU A 129 24.55 -18.74 -13.93
C LEU A 129 23.46 -17.71 -13.56
N GLY A 130 23.86 -16.44 -13.45
CA GLY A 130 22.97 -15.32 -13.09
C GLY A 130 22.87 -15.07 -11.57
N GLU A 131 23.02 -13.80 -11.15
CA GLU A 131 22.94 -13.41 -9.74
C GLU A 131 21.57 -13.77 -9.11
N GLU A 132 20.50 -13.66 -9.90
CA GLU A 132 19.12 -13.90 -9.50
C GLU A 132 18.87 -15.37 -9.20
N THR A 133 19.64 -16.29 -9.80
CA THR A 133 19.44 -17.73 -9.58
C THR A 133 19.77 -18.11 -8.14
N LYS A 134 20.80 -17.49 -7.54
CA LYS A 134 21.13 -17.66 -6.11
C LYS A 134 19.97 -17.19 -5.23
N GLU A 135 19.43 -16.01 -5.52
CA GLU A 135 18.31 -15.43 -4.77
C GLU A 135 17.02 -16.27 -4.92
N ILE A 136 16.73 -16.76 -6.13
CA ILE A 136 15.57 -17.63 -6.41
C ILE A 136 15.68 -18.93 -5.62
N ASN A 137 16.84 -19.57 -5.59
CA ASN A 137 17.04 -20.83 -4.86
C ASN A 137 16.85 -20.62 -3.35
N GLN A 138 17.41 -19.55 -2.78
CA GLN A 138 17.19 -19.20 -1.37
C GLN A 138 15.70 -18.94 -1.05
N LEU A 139 14.98 -18.28 -1.96
CA LEU A 139 13.55 -18.05 -1.82
C LEU A 139 12.74 -19.34 -1.93
N LYS A 140 13.11 -20.27 -2.83
CA LYS A 140 12.50 -21.61 -2.95
C LYS A 140 12.68 -22.41 -1.67
N ASP A 141 13.89 -22.46 -1.11
CA ASP A 141 14.16 -23.15 0.16
C ASP A 141 13.38 -22.54 1.32
N PHE A 142 13.30 -21.20 1.36
CA PHE A 142 12.52 -20.50 2.38
C PHE A 142 11.01 -20.77 2.22
N ARG A 143 10.51 -20.77 0.98
CA ARG A 143 9.14 -21.14 0.65
C ARG A 143 8.81 -22.55 1.14
N GLU A 144 9.67 -23.52 0.85
CA GLU A 144 9.51 -24.91 1.30
C GLU A 144 9.49 -25.02 2.83
N LYS A 145 10.33 -24.25 3.54
CA LYS A 145 10.29 -24.20 5.02
C LYS A 145 8.96 -23.63 5.54
N VAL A 146 8.44 -22.58 4.91
CA VAL A 146 7.15 -21.98 5.27
C VAL A 146 6.00 -22.94 4.96
N GLU A 147 6.03 -23.62 3.81
CA GLU A 147 5.05 -24.65 3.43
C GLU A 147 5.10 -25.85 4.36
N LYS A 148 6.29 -26.35 4.73
CA LYS A 148 6.44 -27.40 5.74
C LYS A 148 5.88 -26.97 7.08
N ARG A 149 6.04 -25.71 7.48
CA ARG A 149 5.45 -25.19 8.73
C ARG A 149 3.94 -25.05 8.62
N GLN A 150 3.42 -24.59 7.49
CA GLN A 150 1.99 -24.48 7.22
C GLN A 150 1.35 -25.87 7.17
N LYS A 151 2.04 -26.84 6.55
CA LYS A 151 1.64 -28.25 6.47
C LYS A 151 1.74 -28.92 7.83
N LYS A 152 2.79 -28.72 8.63
CA LYS A 152 2.82 -29.19 10.03
C LYS A 152 1.64 -28.64 10.82
N ILE A 153 1.32 -27.35 10.67
CA ILE A 153 0.11 -26.76 11.28
C ILE A 153 -1.17 -27.40 10.73
N LYS A 154 -1.23 -27.82 9.46
CA LYS A 154 -2.40 -28.52 8.86
C LYS A 154 -2.48 -30.01 9.24
N ASP A 155 -1.35 -30.72 9.27
CA ASP A 155 -1.26 -32.15 9.58
C ASP A 155 -1.41 -32.39 11.10
N GLU A 156 -0.89 -31.51 11.95
CA GLU A 156 -1.26 -31.42 13.38
C GLU A 156 -2.76 -31.13 13.56
N ASN A 157 -3.45 -30.67 12.51
CA ASN A 157 -4.88 -30.37 12.47
C ASN A 157 -5.74 -31.49 11.80
N ASP A 158 -5.15 -32.50 11.14
CA ASP A 158 -5.87 -33.56 10.41
C ASP A 158 -6.03 -34.88 11.20
N ILE A 159 -5.29 -35.08 12.30
CA ILE A 159 -5.52 -36.22 13.21
C ILE A 159 -6.69 -35.87 14.16
N GLU A 160 -7.91 -36.21 13.74
CA GLU A 160 -9.20 -36.30 14.48
C GLU A 160 -9.70 -35.07 15.27
N ASN A 161 -8.96 -33.98 15.44
CA ASN A 161 -9.46 -32.77 16.10
C ASN A 161 -8.68 -31.53 15.63
N THR A 162 -9.18 -30.81 14.63
CA THR A 162 -8.64 -29.49 14.25
C THR A 162 -8.63 -28.63 15.52
N LEU A 163 -7.49 -28.11 15.99
CA LEU A 163 -7.46 -27.31 17.23
C LEU A 163 -8.40 -26.11 17.12
N ILE A 164 -8.50 -25.54 15.93
CA ILE A 164 -9.46 -24.51 15.54
C ILE A 164 -10.91 -25.01 15.62
N ALA A 165 -11.22 -26.20 15.10
CA ALA A 165 -12.57 -26.77 15.15
C ALA A 165 -12.96 -27.19 16.57
N LYS A 166 -12.01 -27.73 17.35
CA LYS A 166 -12.15 -28.05 18.76
C LYS A 166 -12.48 -26.80 19.56
N GLN A 167 -11.70 -25.72 19.41
CA GLN A 167 -11.99 -24.42 20.02
C GLN A 167 -13.36 -23.87 19.59
N LYS A 168 -13.72 -23.94 18.30
CA LYS A 168 -15.06 -23.55 17.81
C LYS A 168 -16.19 -24.38 18.44
N SER A 169 -15.99 -25.69 18.57
CA SER A 169 -16.96 -26.60 19.19
C SER A 169 -17.11 -26.39 20.69
N GLU A 170 -16.00 -26.10 21.38
CA GLU A 170 -15.97 -25.76 22.81
C GLU A 170 -16.70 -24.43 23.05
N ILE A 171 -16.42 -23.40 22.24
CA ILE A 171 -17.14 -22.12 22.28
C ILE A 171 -18.64 -22.34 22.12
N LYS A 172 -19.06 -23.16 21.14
CA LYS A 172 -20.48 -23.47 20.92
C LYS A 172 -21.13 -24.16 22.14
N LYS A 173 -20.43 -25.12 22.76
CA LYS A 173 -20.91 -25.79 23.99
C LYS A 173 -21.08 -24.78 25.13
N TYR A 174 -20.13 -23.85 25.28
CA TYR A 174 -20.23 -22.82 26.32
C TYR A 174 -21.38 -21.85 26.08
N ASP A 175 -21.63 -21.48 24.82
CA ASP A 175 -22.79 -20.67 24.44
C ASP A 175 -24.11 -21.34 24.81
N GLU A 176 -24.22 -22.64 24.56
CA GLU A 176 -25.41 -23.43 24.94
C GLU A 176 -25.64 -23.45 26.46
N GLU A 177 -24.58 -23.59 27.26
CA GLU A 177 -24.68 -23.56 28.74
C GLU A 177 -25.03 -22.17 29.29
N ILE A 178 -24.43 -21.10 28.76
CA ILE A 178 -24.77 -19.71 29.11
C ILE A 178 -26.25 -19.43 28.81
N GLU A 179 -26.72 -19.90 27.66
CA GLU A 179 -28.11 -19.73 27.22
C GLU A 179 -29.09 -20.53 28.10
N LYS A 180 -28.73 -21.73 28.56
CA LYS A 180 -29.51 -22.50 29.54
C LYS A 180 -29.65 -21.73 30.86
N ILE A 181 -28.57 -21.11 31.36
CA ILE A 181 -28.59 -20.31 32.60
C ILE A 181 -29.48 -19.08 32.41
N ARG A 182 -29.37 -18.36 31.30
CA ARG A 182 -30.25 -17.21 30.99
C ARG A 182 -31.72 -17.60 30.98
N LYS A 183 -32.07 -18.70 30.30
CA LYS A 183 -33.46 -19.18 30.19
C LYS A 183 -34.06 -19.51 31.56
N LYS A 184 -33.28 -20.08 32.50
CA LYS A 184 -33.74 -20.33 33.88
C LYS A 184 -34.11 -19.05 34.64
N MET A 185 -33.48 -17.92 34.32
CA MET A 185 -33.73 -16.64 34.99
C MET A 185 -34.80 -15.79 34.28
N THR A 186 -35.25 -16.21 33.10
CA THR A 186 -36.22 -15.47 32.27
C THR A 186 -37.63 -15.96 32.51
N SER A 187 -38.59 -15.07 32.71
CA SER A 187 -40.03 -15.39 32.81
C SER A 187 -40.85 -14.54 31.83
N LYS A 188 -42.13 -14.88 31.66
CA LYS A 188 -43.06 -14.09 30.82
C LYS A 188 -43.16 -12.62 31.28
N THR A 189 -43.09 -12.40 32.59
CA THR A 189 -43.19 -11.09 33.25
C THR A 189 -41.87 -10.31 33.32
N ILE A 190 -40.73 -11.01 33.39
CA ILE A 190 -39.38 -10.43 33.47
C ILE A 190 -38.51 -11.08 32.40
N GLN A 191 -38.31 -10.35 31.30
CA GLN A 191 -37.44 -10.75 30.20
C GLN A 191 -35.98 -10.36 30.50
N ILE A 192 -35.05 -11.29 30.25
CA ILE A 192 -33.60 -11.08 30.38
C ILE A 192 -32.94 -11.42 29.05
N ALA A 193 -32.26 -10.46 28.46
CA ALA A 193 -31.51 -10.62 27.22
C ALA A 193 -30.09 -11.16 27.46
N LEU A 194 -29.47 -11.73 26.42
CA LEU A 194 -28.14 -12.34 26.49
C LEU A 194 -27.03 -11.32 26.80
N ASP A 195 -27.15 -10.12 26.26
CA ASP A 195 -26.23 -9.00 26.49
C ASP A 195 -26.31 -8.46 27.93
N GLU A 196 -27.49 -8.49 28.56
CA GLU A 196 -27.67 -8.06 29.95
C GLU A 196 -26.86 -8.89 30.95
N ILE A 197 -26.63 -10.18 30.64
CA ILE A 197 -25.82 -11.11 31.43
C ILE A 197 -24.35 -11.17 31.00
N GLY A 198 -23.97 -10.45 29.94
CA GLY A 198 -22.60 -10.40 29.46
C GLY A 198 -21.63 -9.83 30.49
N ILE A 199 -20.48 -10.48 30.65
CA ILE A 199 -19.41 -10.03 31.53
C ILE A 199 -18.25 -9.51 30.69
N ASN A 200 -17.98 -8.21 30.85
CA ASN A 200 -16.83 -7.57 30.21
C ASN A 200 -15.61 -7.63 31.13
N ASN A 201 -14.44 -7.88 30.54
CA ASN A 201 -13.13 -7.75 31.16
C ASN A 201 -12.85 -8.67 32.36
N PHE A 202 -12.72 -9.98 32.09
CA PHE A 202 -12.39 -11.02 33.08
C PHE A 202 -11.06 -10.83 33.82
N TYR A 203 -10.18 -9.93 33.38
CA TYR A 203 -8.92 -9.60 34.07
C TYR A 203 -9.11 -8.64 35.26
N LYS A 204 -10.25 -7.92 35.33
CA LYS A 204 -10.52 -6.92 36.38
C LYS A 204 -11.74 -7.24 37.24
N VAL A 205 -12.53 -8.24 36.86
CA VAL A 205 -13.79 -8.57 37.52
C VAL A 205 -13.73 -10.01 38.00
N SER A 206 -13.79 -10.23 39.32
CA SER A 206 -13.90 -11.56 39.91
C SER A 206 -15.36 -12.02 40.01
N LYS A 207 -15.57 -13.33 40.15
CA LYS A 207 -16.89 -13.96 40.39
C LYS A 207 -17.61 -13.34 41.60
N ASP A 208 -16.85 -12.94 42.62
CA ASP A 208 -17.38 -12.34 43.86
C ASP A 208 -18.13 -11.03 43.65
N LYS A 209 -17.83 -10.28 42.57
CA LYS A 209 -18.59 -9.06 42.23
C LYS A 209 -20.08 -9.36 41.99
N PHE A 210 -20.38 -10.58 41.56
CA PHE A 210 -21.74 -11.05 41.28
C PHE A 210 -22.31 -11.91 42.41
N LYS A 211 -21.67 -11.96 43.58
CA LYS A 211 -22.18 -12.69 44.74
C LYS A 211 -23.61 -12.25 45.06
N TYR A 212 -24.49 -13.22 45.21
CA TYR A 212 -25.90 -13.03 45.52
C TYR A 212 -26.29 -13.87 46.74
N GLN A 213 -27.44 -13.57 47.33
CA GLN A 213 -28.03 -14.34 48.43
C GLN A 213 -29.33 -14.95 47.92
N GLU A 214 -29.43 -16.29 47.97
CA GLU A 214 -30.60 -17.03 47.48
C GLU A 214 -31.87 -16.66 48.29
N ASP A 215 -31.74 -16.49 49.61
CA ASP A 215 -32.86 -16.11 50.48
C ASP A 215 -33.42 -14.72 50.12
N ALA A 216 -32.55 -13.76 49.81
CA ALA A 216 -32.96 -12.41 49.41
C ALA A 216 -33.69 -12.42 48.06
N LEU A 217 -33.22 -13.23 47.10
CA LEU A 217 -33.89 -13.39 45.81
C LEU A 217 -35.25 -14.06 45.97
N THR A 218 -35.33 -15.11 46.79
CA THR A 218 -36.58 -15.84 47.07
C THR A 218 -37.61 -14.95 47.74
N ASN A 219 -37.17 -14.11 48.69
CA ASN A 219 -38.05 -13.12 49.33
C ASN A 219 -38.55 -12.07 48.33
N LEU A 220 -37.69 -11.53 47.47
CA LEU A 220 -38.10 -10.60 46.41
C LEU A 220 -39.09 -11.23 45.41
N GLU A 221 -38.90 -12.50 45.05
CA GLU A 221 -39.83 -13.24 44.20
C GLU A 221 -41.19 -13.44 44.87
N LYS A 222 -41.19 -13.77 46.15
CA LYS A 222 -42.41 -13.90 46.95
C LYS A 222 -43.15 -12.56 47.05
N ASP A 223 -42.45 -11.49 47.43
CA ASP A 223 -43.01 -10.14 47.57
C ASP A 223 -43.58 -9.63 46.23
N PHE A 224 -42.88 -9.87 45.11
CA PHE A 224 -43.36 -9.52 43.78
C PHE A 224 -44.63 -10.30 43.42
N ASN A 225 -44.63 -11.63 43.59
CA ASN A 225 -45.78 -12.47 43.24
C ASN A 225 -47.01 -12.16 44.11
N GLU A 226 -46.83 -11.97 45.42
CA GLU A 226 -47.90 -11.59 46.33
C GLU A 226 -48.54 -10.24 45.94
N LEU A 227 -47.72 -9.25 45.59
CA LEU A 227 -48.20 -7.95 45.18
C LEU A 227 -48.82 -7.96 43.77
N ASP A 228 -48.27 -8.72 42.82
CA ASP A 228 -48.82 -8.89 41.47
C ASP A 228 -50.21 -9.56 41.51
N GLU A 229 -50.36 -10.63 42.30
CA GLU A 229 -51.66 -11.28 42.53
C GLU A 229 -52.64 -10.36 43.28
N ALA A 230 -52.17 -9.58 44.26
CA ALA A 230 -53.01 -8.59 44.92
C ALA A 230 -53.46 -7.48 43.95
N MET A 231 -52.61 -7.06 43.01
CA MET A 231 -52.91 -6.02 42.02
C MET A 231 -53.99 -6.47 41.02
N LYS A 232 -54.05 -7.75 40.67
CA LYS A 232 -55.15 -8.30 39.83
C LYS A 232 -56.53 -8.10 40.45
N LYS A 233 -56.63 -8.05 41.78
CA LYS A 233 -57.91 -7.77 42.47
C LYS A 233 -58.44 -6.36 42.18
N PHE A 234 -57.57 -5.41 41.83
CA PHE A 234 -57.94 -4.03 41.47
C PHE A 234 -58.35 -3.87 39.99
N ASP A 235 -58.33 -4.95 39.19
CA ASP A 235 -58.69 -4.90 37.78
C ASP A 235 -60.18 -4.57 37.60
N GLY A 236 -60.48 -3.69 36.65
CA GLY A 236 -61.86 -3.25 36.37
C GLY A 236 -62.39 -2.10 37.24
N LEU A 237 -61.66 -1.67 38.28
CA LEU A 237 -61.98 -0.45 39.04
C LEU A 237 -61.73 0.81 38.20
N LYS A 238 -62.73 1.68 38.11
CA LYS A 238 -62.69 2.99 37.45
C LYS A 238 -63.21 4.09 38.38
N GLU A 239 -62.88 5.33 38.08
CA GLU A 239 -63.45 6.47 38.80
C GLU A 239 -64.96 6.54 38.57
N MET A 240 -65.71 6.86 39.63
CA MET A 240 -67.16 6.96 39.60
C MET A 240 -67.57 8.28 38.95
N GLU A 241 -68.34 8.20 37.87
CA GLU A 241 -68.79 9.38 37.14
C GLU A 241 -70.10 9.91 37.74
N LEU A 242 -70.09 11.18 38.17
CA LEU A 242 -71.30 11.90 38.60
C LEU A 242 -71.67 12.96 37.56
N PRO A 243 -72.96 13.28 37.39
CA PRO A 243 -73.38 14.45 36.62
C PRO A 243 -72.66 15.72 37.11
N LYS A 244 -72.16 16.53 36.19
CA LYS A 244 -71.41 17.74 36.52
C LYS A 244 -72.34 18.77 37.17
N ASP A 245 -71.86 19.43 38.23
CA ASP A 245 -72.58 20.56 38.83
C ASP A 245 -72.57 21.73 37.85
N ASP A 246 -73.75 22.16 37.39
CA ASP A 246 -73.89 23.24 36.42
C ASP A 246 -74.24 24.53 37.13
N GLN A 247 -73.22 25.37 37.35
CA GLN A 247 -73.37 26.68 37.97
C GLN A 247 -74.37 27.56 37.21
N THR A 248 -74.47 27.39 35.89
CA THR A 248 -75.41 28.10 35.03
C THR A 248 -76.86 27.77 35.36
N ILE A 249 -77.15 26.52 35.73
CA ILE A 249 -78.50 26.10 36.16
C ILE A 249 -78.84 26.76 37.50
N LYS A 250 -77.91 26.72 38.47
CA LYS A 250 -78.09 27.34 39.79
C LYS A 250 -78.35 28.84 39.70
N ASP A 251 -77.58 29.55 38.87
CA ASP A 251 -77.71 31.00 38.71
C ASP A 251 -79.04 31.39 38.06
N LYS A 252 -79.47 30.65 37.03
CA LYS A 252 -80.77 30.87 36.38
C LYS A 252 -81.94 30.56 37.31
N LEU A 253 -81.85 29.54 38.16
CA LEU A 253 -82.89 29.24 39.16
C LEU A 253 -83.02 30.37 40.18
N LYS A 254 -81.89 30.88 40.70
CA LYS A 254 -81.88 32.03 41.61
C LYS A 254 -82.54 33.24 40.97
N PHE A 255 -82.23 33.52 39.70
CA PHE A 255 -82.87 34.60 38.95
C PHE A 255 -84.39 34.43 38.89
N LEU A 256 -84.87 33.25 38.47
CA LEU A 256 -86.31 32.96 38.37
C LEU A 256 -87.05 33.13 39.69
N PHE A 257 -86.51 32.60 40.79
CA PHE A 257 -87.16 32.71 42.10
C PHE A 257 -86.97 34.08 42.77
N SER A 258 -86.12 34.96 42.24
CA SER A 258 -86.01 36.36 42.68
C SER A 258 -86.92 37.33 41.91
N PHE A 259 -87.54 36.87 40.82
CA PHE A 259 -88.33 37.72 39.94
C PHE A 259 -89.67 38.10 40.60
N ASP A 260 -89.89 39.39 40.84
CA ASP A 260 -91.12 39.94 41.40
C ASP A 260 -92.09 40.35 40.29
N ILE A 261 -92.95 39.41 39.95
CA ILE A 261 -93.99 39.57 38.94
C ILE A 261 -94.87 40.82 39.19
N ASP A 262 -95.27 41.06 40.43
CA ASP A 262 -96.27 42.08 40.76
C ASP A 262 -95.66 43.49 40.70
N LYS A 263 -94.33 43.59 40.93
CA LYS A 263 -93.56 44.82 40.77
C LYS A 263 -93.30 45.17 39.31
N GLU A 264 -92.91 44.18 38.50
CA GLU A 264 -92.52 44.43 37.10
C GLU A 264 -93.74 44.58 36.16
N ALA A 265 -94.92 44.05 36.53
CA ALA A 265 -96.15 44.13 35.73
C ALA A 265 -96.78 45.55 35.58
N GLY A 266 -96.12 46.61 36.04
CA GLY A 266 -96.58 48.00 35.94
C GLY A 266 -97.74 48.38 36.89
N LYS A 267 -98.16 49.66 36.87
CA LYS A 267 -99.33 50.13 37.65
C LYS A 267 -100.62 49.67 36.98
N VAL A 268 -101.19 48.58 37.49
CA VAL A 268 -102.46 48.01 37.04
C VAL A 268 -103.48 48.11 38.18
N SER A 269 -104.77 48.32 37.88
CA SER A 269 -105.79 48.48 38.92
C SER A 269 -105.94 47.22 39.78
N GLU A 270 -106.33 47.41 41.04
CA GLU A 270 -106.52 46.30 41.99
C GLU A 270 -107.62 45.32 41.50
N LYS A 271 -108.61 45.82 40.76
CA LYS A 271 -109.64 45.00 40.12
C LYS A 271 -109.06 44.02 39.11
N ILE A 272 -108.10 44.44 38.28
CA ILE A 272 -107.47 43.55 37.30
C ILE A 272 -106.60 42.50 37.99
N LYS A 273 -105.85 42.88 39.03
CA LYS A 273 -105.07 41.93 39.84
C LYS A 273 -105.97 40.87 40.48
N GLU A 274 -107.09 41.28 41.06
CA GLU A 274 -108.07 40.37 41.64
C GLU A 274 -108.75 39.49 40.57
N HIS A 275 -108.97 40.02 39.37
CA HIS A 275 -109.50 39.22 38.26
C HIS A 275 -108.50 38.15 37.79
N ILE A 276 -107.22 38.51 37.67
CA ILE A 276 -106.14 37.58 37.29
C ILE A 276 -105.99 36.47 38.34
N SER A 277 -106.13 36.79 39.63
CA SER A 277 -106.07 35.79 40.70
C SER A 277 -107.25 34.81 40.68
N LYS A 278 -108.46 35.28 40.30
CA LYS A 278 -109.66 34.45 40.19
C LYS A 278 -109.70 33.56 38.95
N VAL A 279 -109.35 34.11 37.79
CA VAL A 279 -109.50 33.44 36.49
C VAL A 279 -108.26 32.66 36.08
N GLY A 280 -107.10 33.05 36.61
CA GLY A 280 -105.83 32.42 36.31
C GLY A 280 -105.06 33.17 35.21
N ARG A 281 -103.76 33.36 35.48
CA ARG A 281 -102.83 34.09 34.62
C ARG A 281 -102.78 33.55 33.19
N GLU A 282 -102.70 32.24 33.05
CA GLU A 282 -102.52 31.59 31.73
C GLU A 282 -103.74 31.77 30.83
N PHE A 283 -104.95 31.76 31.40
CA PHE A 283 -106.19 32.00 30.67
C PHE A 283 -106.22 33.43 30.13
N ILE A 284 -105.91 34.42 30.98
CA ILE A 284 -105.89 35.84 30.59
C ILE A 284 -104.81 36.10 29.54
N GLU A 285 -103.61 35.53 29.70
CA GLU A 285 -102.52 35.69 28.73
C GLU A 285 -102.89 35.14 27.34
N LYS A 286 -103.52 33.95 27.28
CA LYS A 286 -104.05 33.38 26.04
C LYS A 286 -105.21 34.23 25.50
N GLY A 287 -106.09 34.70 26.37
CA GLY A 287 -107.21 35.57 26.04
C GLY A 287 -106.79 36.88 25.38
N ILE A 288 -105.75 37.55 25.88
CA ILE A 288 -105.20 38.78 25.28
C ILE A 288 -104.68 38.51 23.86
N LYS A 289 -104.02 37.37 23.64
CA LYS A 289 -103.53 37.00 22.31
C LYS A 289 -104.69 36.81 21.32
N LEU A 290 -105.73 36.09 21.74
CA LEU A 290 -106.94 35.89 20.93
C LEU A 290 -107.70 37.20 20.68
N GLN A 291 -107.78 38.07 21.69
CA GLN A 291 -108.46 39.36 21.59
C GLN A 291 -107.82 40.26 20.53
N LYS A 292 -106.49 40.23 20.35
CA LYS A 292 -105.80 41.01 19.31
C LYS A 292 -106.19 40.64 17.88
N GLU A 293 -106.75 39.46 17.68
CA GLU A 293 -107.22 38.98 16.36
C GLU A 293 -108.70 39.33 16.11
N MET A 294 -109.41 39.85 17.11
CA MET A 294 -110.84 40.20 17.01
C MET A 294 -111.03 41.63 16.48
N PRO A 295 -112.00 41.87 15.57
CA PRO A 295 -112.34 43.22 15.12
C PRO A 295 -112.99 44.04 16.25
N ASP A 296 -112.82 45.36 16.20
CA ASP A 296 -113.43 46.35 17.09
C ASP A 296 -113.28 46.06 18.59
N ASN A 297 -112.14 45.49 19.01
CA ASN A 297 -111.86 45.13 20.39
C ASN A 297 -112.92 44.19 21.02
N ALA A 298 -113.61 43.39 20.20
CA ALA A 298 -114.60 42.44 20.68
C ALA A 298 -113.96 41.33 21.53
N CYS A 299 -114.68 40.90 22.56
CA CYS A 299 -114.31 39.75 23.36
C CYS A 299 -114.34 38.47 22.50
N PRO A 300 -113.26 37.67 22.46
CA PRO A 300 -113.22 36.44 21.65
C PRO A 300 -114.20 35.36 22.13
N PHE A 301 -114.83 35.52 23.30
CA PHE A 301 -115.76 34.54 23.86
C PHE A 301 -117.22 34.95 23.76
N CYS A 302 -117.57 36.17 24.18
CA CYS A 302 -118.96 36.65 24.18
C CYS A 302 -119.27 37.65 23.06
N THR A 303 -118.27 38.02 22.23
CA THR A 303 -118.38 38.99 21.12
C THR A 303 -118.78 40.42 21.51
N GLN A 304 -118.88 40.71 22.81
CA GLN A 304 -119.14 42.06 23.31
C GLN A 304 -117.88 42.92 23.22
N GLU A 305 -118.04 44.21 22.91
CA GLU A 305 -116.94 45.17 22.89
C GLU A 305 -116.30 45.31 24.27
N ILE A 306 -114.97 45.16 24.36
CA ILE A 306 -114.23 45.34 25.60
C ILE A 306 -113.70 46.78 25.64
N PRO A 307 -113.95 47.52 26.74
CA PRO A 307 -113.38 48.85 26.91
C PRO A 307 -111.86 48.84 26.73
N HIS A 308 -111.36 49.76 25.90
CA HIS A 308 -109.93 49.85 25.56
C HIS A 308 -109.02 49.99 26.80
N GLU A 309 -109.49 50.64 27.86
CA GLU A 309 -108.78 50.78 29.14
C GLU A 309 -108.48 49.43 29.79
N ILE A 310 -109.42 48.48 29.74
CA ILE A 310 -109.25 47.12 30.31
C ILE A 310 -108.21 46.33 29.49
N ILE A 311 -108.25 46.45 28.17
CA ILE A 311 -107.27 45.80 27.27
C ILE A 311 -105.87 46.37 27.52
N GLN A 312 -105.76 47.68 27.71
CA GLN A 312 -104.49 48.33 28.04
C GLN A 312 -103.97 47.87 29.41
N GLU A 313 -104.79 47.83 30.44
CA GLU A 313 -104.38 47.37 31.78
C GLU A 313 -103.89 45.91 31.77
N TYR A 314 -104.56 45.01 31.04
CA TYR A 314 -104.09 43.64 30.83
C TYR A 314 -102.79 43.58 30.03
N THR A 315 -102.67 44.41 28.98
CA THR A 315 -101.45 44.47 28.15
C THR A 315 -100.26 45.01 28.95
N SER A 316 -100.49 45.98 29.84
CA SER A 316 -99.49 46.48 30.78
C SER A 316 -99.06 45.42 31.78
N TYR A 317 -100.00 44.61 32.31
CA TYR A 317 -99.68 43.52 33.21
C TYR A 317 -98.82 42.43 32.56
N PHE A 318 -99.11 42.08 31.30
CA PHE A 318 -98.34 41.12 30.50
C PHE A 318 -97.34 41.83 29.59
N ASN A 319 -96.48 42.66 30.18
CA ASN A 319 -95.39 43.32 29.49
C ASN A 319 -94.32 42.32 29.00
N GLU A 320 -93.33 42.83 28.25
CA GLU A 320 -92.25 41.99 27.70
C GLU A 320 -91.41 41.30 28.78
N GLU A 321 -91.24 41.89 29.97
CA GLU A 321 -90.47 41.30 31.07
C GLU A 321 -91.18 40.09 31.68
N VAL A 322 -92.49 40.19 31.89
CA VAL A 322 -93.33 39.09 32.38
C VAL A 322 -93.39 37.94 31.36
N LYS A 323 -93.49 38.25 30.05
CA LYS A 323 -93.44 37.23 28.99
C LYS A 323 -92.10 36.50 28.98
N LYS A 324 -91.00 37.25 29.10
CA LYS A 324 -89.66 36.68 29.17
C LYS A 324 -89.48 35.76 30.38
N PHE A 325 -89.95 36.17 31.56
CA PHE A 325 -89.96 35.31 32.76
C PHE A 325 -90.73 33.99 32.55
N ASN A 326 -91.89 34.04 31.90
CA ASN A 326 -92.68 32.85 31.60
C ASN A 326 -91.96 31.89 30.63
N GLN A 327 -91.22 32.43 29.67
CA GLN A 327 -90.40 31.66 28.73
C GLN A 327 -89.17 31.05 29.42
N ASP A 328 -88.44 31.86 30.19
CA ASP A 328 -87.25 31.42 30.94
C ASP A 328 -87.62 30.30 31.95
N SER A 329 -88.80 30.38 32.59
CA SER A 329 -89.30 29.32 33.46
C SER A 329 -89.56 28.01 32.71
N LEU A 330 -90.12 28.07 31.50
CA LEU A 330 -90.40 26.90 30.67
C LEU A 330 -89.10 26.24 30.19
N GLU A 331 -88.14 27.04 29.72
CA GLU A 331 -86.82 26.56 29.32
C GLU A 331 -86.06 25.93 30.50
N MET A 332 -86.15 26.54 31.68
CA MET A 332 -85.55 25.99 32.90
C MET A 332 -86.18 24.66 33.31
N SER A 333 -87.51 24.51 33.26
CA SER A 333 -88.15 23.22 33.53
C SER A 333 -87.66 22.13 32.56
N GLY A 334 -87.52 22.44 31.27
CA GLY A 334 -86.92 21.53 30.30
C GLY A 334 -85.46 21.18 30.58
N THR A 335 -84.68 22.15 31.07
CA THR A 335 -83.27 21.98 31.47
C THR A 335 -83.14 21.10 32.70
N LEU A 336 -83.96 21.33 33.74
CA LEU A 336 -84.02 20.49 34.94
C LEU A 336 -84.39 19.05 34.61
N LYS A 337 -85.34 18.83 33.69
CA LYS A 337 -85.72 17.48 33.24
C LYS A 337 -84.55 16.75 32.54
N LYS A 338 -83.76 17.46 31.73
CA LYS A 338 -82.55 16.89 31.11
C LYS A 338 -81.49 16.56 32.16
N TYR A 339 -81.25 17.46 33.11
CA TYR A 339 -80.31 17.25 34.21
C TYR A 339 -80.72 16.07 35.09
N PHE A 340 -82.00 15.96 35.42
CA PHE A 340 -82.58 14.82 36.14
C PHE A 340 -82.28 13.48 35.44
N ASN A 341 -82.42 13.41 34.12
CA ASN A 341 -82.15 12.18 33.36
C ASN A 341 -80.67 11.76 33.34
N GLN A 342 -79.73 12.64 33.69
CA GLN A 342 -78.31 12.29 33.79
C GLN A 342 -77.99 11.46 35.04
N TRP A 343 -78.85 11.50 36.07
CA TRP A 343 -78.66 10.73 37.30
C TRP A 343 -79.09 9.26 37.12
N ASN A 344 -78.22 8.47 36.47
CA ASN A 344 -78.40 7.03 36.29
C ASN A 344 -78.02 6.24 37.55
N ILE A 345 -78.97 6.13 38.49
CA ILE A 345 -78.79 5.44 39.78
C ILE A 345 -78.19 4.04 39.61
N LYS A 346 -78.69 3.27 38.62
CA LYS A 346 -78.27 1.87 38.42
C LYS A 346 -76.78 1.78 38.07
N GLU A 347 -76.32 2.62 37.16
CA GLU A 347 -74.92 2.63 36.72
C GLU A 347 -73.98 3.15 37.82
N ILE A 348 -74.41 4.19 38.54
CA ILE A 348 -73.68 4.75 39.68
C ILE A 348 -73.51 3.72 40.80
N LEU A 349 -74.58 2.98 41.15
CA LEU A 349 -74.51 1.90 42.14
C LEU A 349 -73.69 0.71 41.67
N GLN A 350 -73.82 0.28 40.41
CA GLN A 350 -72.99 -0.80 39.84
C GLN A 350 -71.50 -0.44 39.83
N SER A 351 -71.16 0.84 39.59
CA SER A 351 -69.78 1.31 39.69
C SER A 351 -69.29 1.27 41.15
N PHE A 352 -70.14 1.63 42.11
CA PHE A 352 -69.82 1.58 43.54
C PHE A 352 -69.66 0.14 44.05
N GLU A 353 -70.48 -0.81 43.56
CA GLU A 353 -70.41 -2.24 43.91
C GLU A 353 -69.06 -2.87 43.62
N LYS A 354 -68.36 -2.43 42.58
CA LYS A 354 -67.01 -2.92 42.27
C LYS A 354 -66.00 -2.64 43.38
N PHE A 355 -66.28 -1.68 44.28
CA PHE A 355 -65.44 -1.35 45.43
C PHE A 355 -65.73 -2.21 46.68
N GLU A 356 -66.74 -3.08 46.65
CA GLU A 356 -67.11 -3.97 47.75
C GLU A 356 -65.92 -4.75 48.36
N PRO A 357 -65.01 -5.37 47.56
CA PRO A 357 -63.89 -6.12 48.13
C PRO A 357 -62.91 -5.28 48.96
N PHE A 358 -62.96 -3.96 48.85
CA PHE A 358 -62.04 -3.00 49.44
C PHE A 358 -62.64 -2.21 50.61
N MET A 359 -63.98 -2.21 50.73
CA MET A 359 -64.73 -1.54 51.79
C MET A 359 -65.25 -2.61 52.77
N LYS A 360 -64.59 -2.75 53.93
CA LYS A 360 -64.83 -3.87 54.89
C LYS A 360 -66.28 -3.95 55.43
N LYS A 361 -66.50 -3.55 56.70
CA LYS A 361 -67.79 -3.71 57.39
C LYS A 361 -68.81 -2.61 57.03
N ASP A 362 -68.34 -1.53 56.42
CA ASP A 362 -69.16 -0.34 56.16
C ASP A 362 -69.76 -0.30 54.74
N PHE A 363 -69.44 -1.26 53.86
CA PHE A 363 -69.92 -1.25 52.47
C PHE A 363 -71.45 -1.29 52.37
N SER A 364 -72.11 -2.21 53.08
CA SER A 364 -73.58 -2.31 53.07
C SER A 364 -74.24 -1.01 53.54
N LYS A 365 -73.69 -0.43 54.61
CA LYS A 365 -74.16 0.86 55.17
C LYS A 365 -73.93 2.02 54.21
N ASN A 366 -72.78 2.07 53.53
CA ASN A 366 -72.45 3.12 52.58
C ASN A 366 -73.26 2.98 51.29
N LYS A 367 -73.50 1.76 50.82
CA LYS A 367 -74.38 1.46 49.69
C LYS A 367 -75.81 1.92 49.97
N GLU A 368 -76.39 1.54 51.11
CA GLU A 368 -77.73 1.99 51.50
C GLU A 368 -77.80 3.52 51.65
N SER A 369 -76.77 4.14 52.22
CA SER A 369 -76.68 5.60 52.36
C SER A 369 -76.61 6.30 51.00
N LEU A 370 -75.80 5.77 50.07
CA LEU A 370 -75.67 6.29 48.71
C LEU A 370 -76.96 6.09 47.90
N GLU A 371 -77.58 4.92 47.98
CA GLU A 371 -78.87 4.62 47.33
C GLU A 371 -79.96 5.58 47.82
N LYS A 372 -80.10 5.75 49.14
CA LYS A 372 -81.01 6.73 49.72
C LYS A 372 -80.72 8.16 49.26
N ALA A 373 -79.45 8.56 49.19
CA ALA A 373 -79.08 9.88 48.70
C ALA A 373 -79.42 10.07 47.20
N LEU A 374 -79.19 9.05 46.37
CA LEU A 374 -79.53 9.05 44.95
C LEU A 374 -81.05 9.01 44.68
N GLU A 375 -81.84 8.41 45.56
CA GLU A 375 -83.30 8.51 45.48
C GLU A 375 -83.78 9.91 45.92
N GLN A 376 -83.21 10.43 47.00
CA GLN A 376 -83.55 11.75 47.52
C GLN A 376 -83.21 12.89 46.55
N ILE A 377 -82.11 12.78 45.78
CA ILE A 377 -81.77 13.79 44.77
C ILE A 377 -82.82 13.82 43.67
N LYS A 378 -83.32 12.65 43.22
CA LYS A 378 -84.40 12.57 42.23
C LYS A 378 -85.67 13.24 42.72
N VAL A 379 -86.11 12.87 43.93
CA VAL A 379 -87.32 13.45 44.53
C VAL A 379 -87.21 14.96 44.71
N SER A 380 -86.03 15.45 45.09
CA SER A 380 -85.80 16.88 45.32
C SER A 380 -85.73 17.66 44.01
N LEU A 381 -85.14 17.10 42.95
CA LEU A 381 -85.13 17.69 41.61
C LEU A 381 -86.54 17.72 40.98
N GLU A 382 -87.35 16.69 41.16
CA GLU A 382 -88.75 16.69 40.71
C GLU A 382 -89.60 17.75 41.44
N LYS A 383 -89.38 17.91 42.75
CA LYS A 383 -90.02 19.00 43.52
C LYS A 383 -89.60 20.37 43.01
N LEU A 384 -88.30 20.55 42.77
CA LEU A 384 -87.76 21.79 42.21
C LEU A 384 -88.40 22.11 40.84
N GLN A 385 -88.49 21.12 39.96
CA GLN A 385 -89.15 21.26 38.66
C GLN A 385 -90.60 21.70 38.81
N LYS A 386 -91.37 21.07 39.69
CA LYS A 386 -92.76 21.45 39.97
C LYS A 386 -92.89 22.89 40.49
N GLU A 387 -91.96 23.37 41.30
CA GLU A 387 -91.98 24.77 41.76
C GLU A 387 -91.65 25.76 40.63
N VAL A 388 -90.77 25.40 39.70
CA VAL A 388 -90.50 26.20 38.48
C VAL A 388 -91.72 26.25 37.57
N ASP A 389 -92.41 25.11 37.38
CA ASP A 389 -93.60 25.01 36.52
C ASP A 389 -94.78 25.89 37.00
N LYS A 390 -94.86 26.22 38.29
CA LYS A 390 -95.90 27.12 38.83
C LYS A 390 -95.76 28.57 38.36
N LYS A 391 -94.55 29.01 37.97
CA LYS A 391 -94.27 30.37 37.47
C LYS A 391 -94.69 31.48 38.45
N GLU A 392 -94.46 31.27 39.75
CA GLU A 392 -94.86 32.19 40.82
C GLU A 392 -93.74 33.16 41.28
N GLY A 393 -92.52 33.00 40.74
CA GLY A 393 -91.37 33.88 41.03
C GLY A 393 -91.06 33.97 42.53
N VAL A 394 -90.91 35.21 43.02
CA VAL A 394 -90.59 35.53 44.43
C VAL A 394 -91.54 34.89 45.47
N LYS A 395 -92.79 34.59 45.10
CA LYS A 395 -93.76 33.96 46.01
C LYS A 395 -93.32 32.56 46.48
N ASN A 396 -92.51 31.86 45.68
CA ASN A 396 -91.94 30.55 46.03
C ASN A 396 -90.46 30.59 46.41
N GLU A 397 -89.86 31.77 46.61
CA GLU A 397 -88.43 31.91 46.92
C GLU A 397 -88.02 31.11 48.18
N LYS A 398 -88.81 31.19 49.25
CA LYS A 398 -88.55 30.43 50.50
C LYS A 398 -88.56 28.91 50.27
N LYS A 399 -89.49 28.42 49.46
CA LYS A 399 -89.58 26.98 49.11
C LYS A 399 -88.40 26.55 48.27
N PHE A 400 -87.96 27.40 47.33
CA PHE A 400 -86.75 27.16 46.54
C PHE A 400 -85.52 27.06 47.43
N GLN A 401 -85.32 28.01 48.36
CA GLN A 401 -84.19 27.99 49.30
C GLN A 401 -84.17 26.71 50.15
N GLU A 402 -85.33 26.23 50.59
CA GLU A 402 -85.43 24.94 51.32
C GLU A 402 -85.06 23.73 50.44
N ILE A 403 -85.48 23.71 49.17
CA ILE A 403 -85.16 22.63 48.24
C ILE A 403 -83.67 22.67 47.85
N ASP A 404 -83.10 23.85 47.59
CA ASP A 404 -81.69 24.04 47.24
C ASP A 404 -80.77 23.60 48.38
N LYS A 405 -81.11 23.98 49.63
CA LYS A 405 -80.37 23.51 50.81
C LYS A 405 -80.38 21.97 50.94
N LYS A 406 -81.54 21.34 50.73
CA LYS A 406 -81.64 19.86 50.75
C LYS A 406 -80.84 19.22 49.63
N LEU A 407 -80.86 19.79 48.42
CA LEU A 407 -80.06 19.30 47.29
C LEU A 407 -78.56 19.38 47.59
N LEU A 408 -78.09 20.46 48.21
CA LEU A 408 -76.70 20.59 48.64
C LEU A 408 -76.31 19.52 49.68
N GLU A 409 -77.13 19.30 50.71
CA GLU A 409 -76.89 18.26 51.72
C GLU A 409 -76.80 16.84 51.11
N ILE A 410 -77.67 16.55 50.12
CA ILE A 410 -77.65 15.28 49.39
C ILE A 410 -76.39 15.16 48.53
N GLN A 411 -76.03 16.21 47.78
CA GLN A 411 -74.81 16.24 46.97
C GLN A 411 -73.55 16.02 47.82
N GLU A 412 -73.46 16.65 48.98
CA GLU A 412 -72.37 16.45 49.94
C GLU A 412 -72.27 15.00 50.42
N ASN A 413 -73.40 14.35 50.69
CA ASN A 413 -73.41 12.93 51.08
C ASN A 413 -72.92 12.02 49.94
N ILE A 414 -73.41 12.22 48.71
CA ILE A 414 -72.94 11.48 47.53
C ILE A 414 -71.43 11.67 47.33
N GLN A 415 -70.94 12.91 47.48
CA GLN A 415 -69.52 13.23 47.32
C GLN A 415 -68.64 12.55 48.37
N LYS A 416 -69.13 12.31 49.59
CA LYS A 416 -68.40 11.53 50.61
C LYS A 416 -68.11 10.11 50.11
N HIS A 417 -69.11 9.43 49.55
CA HIS A 417 -68.94 8.07 48.99
C HIS A 417 -67.97 8.06 47.79
N VAL A 418 -68.03 9.06 46.91
CA VAL A 418 -67.05 9.21 45.81
C VAL A 418 -65.62 9.45 46.33
N ASN A 419 -65.46 10.20 47.41
CA ASN A 419 -64.14 10.42 48.00
C ASN A 419 -63.56 9.13 48.61
N GLU A 420 -64.39 8.24 49.14
CA GLU A 420 -63.96 6.92 49.62
C GLU A 420 -63.46 6.03 48.48
N THR A 421 -64.17 5.98 47.35
CA THR A 421 -63.71 5.23 46.17
C THR A 421 -62.41 5.82 45.60
N ARG A 422 -62.25 7.15 45.60
CA ARG A 422 -61.01 7.83 45.19
C ARG A 422 -59.81 7.48 46.09
N LYS A 423 -60.01 7.32 47.40
CA LYS A 423 -58.93 6.86 48.32
C LYS A 423 -58.39 5.49 47.90
N ILE A 424 -59.28 4.55 47.58
CA ILE A 424 -58.91 3.20 47.13
C ILE A 424 -58.14 3.24 45.79
N LEU A 425 -58.57 4.09 44.85
CA LEU A 425 -57.84 4.28 43.58
C LEU A 425 -56.44 4.89 43.78
N ASN A 426 -56.27 5.80 44.75
CA ASN A 426 -54.95 6.33 45.10
C ASN A 426 -54.05 5.27 45.75
N GLU A 427 -54.61 4.38 46.57
CA GLU A 427 -53.87 3.23 47.11
C GLU A 427 -53.44 2.27 46.01
N LYS A 428 -54.32 1.97 45.04
CA LYS A 428 -53.96 1.20 43.83
C LYS A 428 -52.76 1.81 43.10
N LYS A 429 -52.73 3.13 42.93
CA LYS A 429 -51.61 3.83 42.27
C LYS A 429 -50.29 3.64 43.04
N LYS A 430 -50.32 3.82 44.37
CA LYS A 430 -49.14 3.62 45.23
C LYS A 430 -48.62 2.17 45.19
N GLN A 431 -49.52 1.18 45.18
CA GLN A 431 -49.14 -0.23 45.10
C GLN A 431 -48.55 -0.58 43.72
N LYS A 432 -49.09 0.00 42.64
CA LYS A 432 -48.53 -0.16 41.30
C LYS A 432 -47.10 0.38 41.19
N GLU A 433 -46.82 1.54 41.78
CA GLU A 433 -45.46 2.10 41.83
C GLU A 433 -44.48 1.19 42.61
N LYS A 434 -44.95 0.59 43.71
CA LYS A 434 -44.15 -0.41 44.46
C LYS A 434 -43.89 -1.68 43.64
N LEU A 435 -44.88 -2.17 42.89
CA LEU A 435 -44.75 -3.34 42.05
C LEU A 435 -43.70 -3.14 40.94
N GLU A 436 -43.67 -1.97 40.29
CA GLU A 436 -42.66 -1.66 39.28
C GLU A 436 -41.23 -1.55 39.87
N LYS A 437 -41.11 -1.02 41.10
CA LYS A 437 -39.82 -1.03 41.83
C LYS A 437 -39.36 -2.46 42.13
N LEU A 438 -40.21 -3.28 42.73
CA LEU A 438 -39.92 -4.69 43.01
C LEU A 438 -39.57 -5.47 41.74
N LYS A 439 -40.27 -5.20 40.63
CA LYS A 439 -39.98 -5.81 39.32
C LYS A 439 -38.56 -5.48 38.84
N THR A 440 -38.13 -4.23 39.02
CA THR A 440 -36.80 -3.76 38.64
C THR A 440 -35.73 -4.40 39.52
N GLU A 441 -35.91 -4.37 40.84
CA GLU A 441 -35.01 -4.99 41.81
C GLU A 441 -34.88 -6.50 41.59
N LEU A 442 -35.99 -7.18 41.34
CA LEU A 442 -36.00 -8.61 41.02
C LEU A 442 -35.30 -8.91 39.70
N LYS A 443 -35.49 -8.08 38.66
CA LYS A 443 -34.77 -8.22 37.39
C LYS A 443 -33.26 -8.08 37.60
N GLU A 444 -32.81 -7.07 38.34
CA GLU A 444 -31.40 -6.86 38.66
C GLU A 444 -30.79 -8.03 39.46
N ALA A 445 -31.52 -8.53 40.46
CA ALA A 445 -31.09 -9.68 41.26
C ALA A 445 -30.96 -10.95 40.41
N ARG A 446 -31.91 -11.21 39.51
CA ARG A 446 -31.85 -12.33 38.54
C ARG A 446 -30.69 -12.19 37.56
N ILE A 447 -30.42 -10.99 37.05
CA ILE A 447 -29.24 -10.71 36.21
C ILE A 447 -27.95 -10.97 37.00
N LYS A 448 -27.88 -10.55 38.26
CA LYS A 448 -26.72 -10.77 39.13
C LYS A 448 -26.45 -12.26 39.36
N LYS A 449 -27.50 -13.04 39.65
CA LYS A 449 -27.42 -14.50 39.74
C LYS A 449 -26.99 -15.15 38.41
N ALA A 450 -27.59 -14.75 37.29
CA ALA A 450 -27.21 -15.24 35.97
C ALA A 450 -25.72 -14.98 35.65
N LYS A 451 -25.21 -13.79 35.97
CA LYS A 451 -23.79 -13.44 35.82
C LYS A 451 -22.89 -14.29 36.71
N HIS A 452 -23.29 -14.53 37.95
CA HIS A 452 -22.54 -15.39 38.86
C HIS A 452 -22.46 -16.84 38.37
N ASP A 453 -23.60 -17.42 37.99
CA ASP A 453 -23.70 -18.83 37.62
C ASP A 453 -23.08 -19.12 36.25
N SER A 454 -23.12 -18.14 35.33
CA SER A 454 -22.49 -18.25 34.01
C SER A 454 -21.03 -17.80 33.98
N TYR A 455 -20.47 -17.28 35.09
CA TYR A 455 -19.14 -16.67 35.13
C TYR A 455 -18.04 -17.57 34.56
N ASP A 456 -17.96 -18.82 35.05
CA ASP A 456 -16.89 -19.76 34.67
C ASP A 456 -16.99 -20.14 33.19
N TRP A 457 -18.22 -20.34 32.68
CA TRP A 457 -18.47 -20.62 31.27
C TRP A 457 -18.09 -19.45 30.37
N GLN A 458 -18.47 -18.22 30.73
CA GLN A 458 -18.11 -17.04 29.96
C GLN A 458 -16.60 -16.77 29.99
N LYS A 459 -15.93 -17.05 31.12
CA LYS A 459 -14.47 -16.94 31.25
C LYS A 459 -13.75 -17.93 30.33
N ILE A 460 -14.11 -19.22 30.41
CA ILE A 460 -13.48 -20.27 29.59
C ILE A 460 -13.77 -20.04 28.10
N LYS A 461 -14.99 -19.61 27.75
CA LYS A 461 -15.33 -19.16 26.39
C LYS A 461 -14.38 -18.06 25.91
N LYS A 462 -14.11 -17.05 26.76
CA LYS A 462 -13.23 -15.95 26.36
C LYS A 462 -11.79 -16.39 26.14
N GLU A 463 -11.30 -17.31 26.97
CA GLU A 463 -9.97 -17.91 26.80
C GLU A 463 -9.88 -18.73 25.51
N ALA A 464 -10.93 -19.49 25.17
CA ALA A 464 -11.05 -20.23 23.91
C ALA A 464 -11.05 -19.33 22.68
N GLU A 465 -11.81 -18.23 22.71
CA GLU A 465 -11.82 -17.19 21.66
C GLU A 465 -10.44 -16.57 21.44
N ILE A 466 -9.72 -16.25 22.54
CA ILE A 466 -8.36 -15.69 22.46
C ILE A 466 -7.42 -16.71 21.80
N LYS A 467 -7.43 -17.98 22.23
CA LYS A 467 -6.62 -19.04 21.61
C LYS A 467 -6.91 -19.18 20.11
N LEU A 468 -8.19 -19.20 19.74
CA LEU A 468 -8.62 -19.25 18.34
C LEU A 468 -8.09 -18.06 17.53
N SER A 469 -8.14 -16.85 18.09
CA SER A 469 -7.64 -15.64 17.41
C SER A 469 -6.12 -15.67 17.19
N VAL A 470 -5.35 -16.20 18.15
CA VAL A 470 -3.90 -16.33 18.04
C VAL A 470 -3.53 -17.33 16.94
N LEU A 471 -4.24 -18.46 16.87
CA LEU A 471 -4.04 -19.48 15.84
C LEU A 471 -4.33 -18.93 14.43
N ASN A 472 -5.46 -18.24 14.26
CA ASN A 472 -5.84 -17.64 12.98
C ASN A 472 -4.80 -16.59 12.52
N ARG A 473 -4.36 -15.70 13.43
CA ARG A 473 -3.29 -14.72 13.13
C ARG A 473 -1.98 -15.39 12.71
N GLY A 474 -1.63 -16.52 13.33
CA GLY A 474 -0.46 -17.31 12.95
C GLY A 474 -0.56 -17.83 11.51
N HIS A 475 -1.73 -18.33 11.13
CA HIS A 475 -2.00 -18.81 9.77
C HIS A 475 -1.99 -17.68 8.73
N GLU A 476 -2.67 -16.57 9.01
CA GLU A 476 -2.68 -15.37 8.16
C GLU A 476 -1.27 -14.84 7.92
N ARG A 477 -0.42 -14.81 8.97
CA ARG A 477 0.97 -14.36 8.84
C ARG A 477 1.79 -15.26 7.91
N LEU A 478 1.60 -16.58 7.97
CA LEU A 478 2.28 -17.52 7.07
C LEU A 478 1.81 -17.34 5.62
N ASN A 479 0.51 -17.14 5.39
CA ASN A 479 -0.04 -16.88 4.06
C ASN A 479 0.51 -15.57 3.48
N CYS A 480 0.54 -14.49 4.27
CA CYS A 480 1.16 -13.22 3.86
C CYS A 480 2.65 -13.37 3.53
N LEU A 481 3.37 -14.24 4.24
CA LEU A 481 4.78 -14.53 3.94
C LEU A 481 4.93 -15.28 2.62
N LEU A 482 4.09 -16.28 2.35
CA LEU A 482 4.07 -16.99 1.06
C LEU A 482 3.78 -16.04 -0.10
N GLU A 483 2.75 -15.20 0.01
CA GLU A 483 2.44 -14.19 -1.02
C GLU A 483 3.60 -13.24 -1.28
N LYS A 484 4.32 -12.81 -0.24
CA LYS A 484 5.51 -11.96 -0.40
C LYS A 484 6.63 -12.68 -1.13
N ILE A 485 6.86 -13.96 -0.83
CA ILE A 485 7.88 -14.78 -1.49
C ILE A 485 7.49 -14.98 -2.97
N ASP A 486 6.26 -15.38 -3.25
CA ASP A 486 5.76 -15.62 -4.60
C ASP A 486 5.82 -14.36 -5.47
N ASN A 487 5.46 -13.20 -4.91
CA ASN A 487 5.60 -11.91 -5.60
C ASN A 487 7.06 -11.56 -5.90
N LYS A 488 7.99 -11.88 -4.98
CA LYS A 488 9.42 -11.63 -5.19
C LYS A 488 10.00 -12.56 -6.25
N LEU A 489 9.64 -13.85 -6.21
CA LEU A 489 10.00 -14.84 -7.23
C LEU A 489 9.50 -14.39 -8.61
N LYS A 490 8.22 -14.06 -8.74
CA LYS A 490 7.63 -13.59 -10.00
C LYS A 490 8.39 -12.40 -10.59
N LYS A 491 8.73 -11.40 -9.77
CA LYS A 491 9.53 -10.25 -10.22
C LYS A 491 10.92 -10.66 -10.72
N LEU A 492 11.60 -11.58 -10.05
CA LEU A 492 12.93 -12.03 -10.48
C LEU A 492 12.87 -12.77 -11.83
N TYR A 493 11.86 -13.64 -12.00
CA TYR A 493 11.62 -14.32 -13.27
C TYR A 493 11.32 -13.35 -14.41
N GLU A 494 10.45 -12.36 -14.19
CA GLU A 494 10.01 -11.42 -15.23
C GLU A 494 11.03 -10.34 -15.58
N GLN A 495 11.95 -9.97 -14.67
CA GLN A 495 12.79 -8.77 -14.83
C GLN A 495 14.29 -9.04 -14.98
N LYS A 496 14.77 -10.22 -14.58
CA LYS A 496 16.21 -10.50 -14.56
C LYS A 496 16.58 -11.75 -15.33
N ARG A 497 15.71 -12.75 -15.36
CA ARG A 497 16.04 -14.10 -15.82
C ARG A 497 15.86 -14.21 -17.34
N PRO A 498 16.94 -14.36 -18.15
CA PRO A 498 16.83 -14.56 -19.59
C PRO A 498 16.18 -15.89 -19.97
N ASP A 499 16.16 -16.22 -21.26
CA ASP A 499 15.75 -17.55 -21.73
C ASP A 499 16.96 -18.49 -21.84
N ILE A 500 16.79 -19.74 -21.40
CA ILE A 500 17.86 -20.76 -21.43
C ILE A 500 18.21 -21.15 -22.86
N GLU A 501 17.22 -21.24 -23.76
CA GLU A 501 17.47 -21.60 -25.17
C GLU A 501 18.29 -20.51 -25.87
N ALA A 502 17.99 -19.24 -25.58
CA ALA A 502 18.78 -18.11 -26.05
C ALA A 502 20.23 -18.18 -25.55
N ILE A 503 20.47 -18.46 -24.26
CA ILE A 503 21.84 -18.61 -23.73
C ILE A 503 22.57 -19.76 -24.43
N ASN A 504 21.93 -20.93 -24.55
CA ASN A 504 22.51 -22.10 -25.20
C ASN A 504 22.86 -21.84 -26.68
N SER A 505 22.05 -21.03 -27.36
CA SER A 505 22.32 -20.59 -28.73
C SER A 505 23.57 -19.69 -28.79
N TYR A 506 23.71 -18.76 -27.86
CA TYR A 506 24.91 -17.91 -27.77
C TYR A 506 26.16 -18.70 -27.37
N LEU A 507 26.07 -19.73 -26.52
CA LEU A 507 27.21 -20.59 -26.19
C LEU A 507 27.75 -21.32 -27.42
N LYS A 508 26.85 -21.84 -28.27
CA LYS A 508 27.24 -22.44 -29.56
C LYS A 508 27.88 -21.41 -30.49
N ALA A 509 27.26 -20.24 -30.62
CA ALA A 509 27.77 -19.14 -31.46
C ALA A 509 29.15 -18.65 -30.99
N LEU A 510 29.40 -18.59 -29.68
CA LEU A 510 30.67 -18.21 -29.08
C LEU A 510 31.69 -19.37 -29.01
N ASN A 511 31.48 -20.46 -29.77
CA ASN A 511 32.38 -21.62 -29.84
C ASN A 511 32.60 -22.34 -28.50
N LEU A 512 31.54 -22.49 -27.71
CA LEU A 512 31.55 -23.25 -26.46
C LEU A 512 30.39 -24.29 -26.40
N PRO A 513 30.28 -25.20 -27.39
CA PRO A 513 29.14 -26.13 -27.50
C PRO A 513 29.12 -27.26 -26.47
N LYS A 514 30.25 -27.53 -25.79
CA LYS A 514 30.35 -28.59 -24.78
C LYS A 514 29.56 -28.30 -23.50
N TYR A 515 29.27 -27.02 -23.25
CA TYR A 515 28.41 -26.60 -22.15
C TYR A 515 27.03 -26.17 -22.65
N SER A 516 26.03 -26.48 -21.85
CA SER A 516 24.68 -25.94 -21.99
C SER A 516 24.12 -25.66 -20.60
N LEU A 517 23.00 -24.95 -20.53
CA LEU A 517 22.22 -24.76 -19.33
C LEU A 517 20.96 -25.60 -19.41
N HIS A 518 20.60 -26.20 -18.28
CA HIS A 518 19.34 -26.87 -18.04
C HIS A 518 18.61 -26.22 -16.85
N GLU A 519 17.42 -26.72 -16.51
CA GLU A 519 16.59 -26.33 -15.35
C GLU A 519 17.37 -25.66 -14.22
N ASP A 520 16.82 -24.54 -13.74
CA ASP A 520 17.45 -23.72 -12.71
C ASP A 520 18.86 -23.20 -13.06
N TYR A 521 19.19 -23.09 -14.36
CA TYR A 521 20.44 -22.50 -14.86
C TYR A 521 21.68 -23.27 -14.41
N ARG A 522 21.51 -24.58 -14.21
CA ARG A 522 22.61 -25.48 -13.91
C ARG A 522 23.39 -25.75 -15.19
N ILE A 523 24.71 -25.73 -15.07
CA ILE A 523 25.62 -26.02 -16.17
C ILE A 523 25.61 -27.52 -16.42
N VAL A 524 25.49 -27.89 -17.68
CA VAL A 524 25.52 -29.26 -18.19
C VAL A 524 26.74 -29.39 -19.09
N LEU A 525 27.58 -30.39 -18.83
CA LEU A 525 28.71 -30.76 -19.68
C LEU A 525 28.35 -32.06 -20.40
N ASN A 526 28.29 -32.04 -21.73
CA ASN A 526 28.01 -33.24 -22.55
C ASN A 526 26.79 -34.07 -22.09
N SER A 527 25.72 -33.42 -21.64
CA SER A 527 24.46 -34.00 -21.10
C SER A 527 24.45 -34.37 -19.62
N ASP A 528 25.58 -34.24 -18.90
CA ASP A 528 25.63 -34.46 -17.45
C ASP A 528 25.61 -33.12 -16.67
N VAL A 529 24.76 -33.04 -15.65
CA VAL A 529 24.68 -31.86 -14.78
C VAL A 529 25.98 -31.73 -13.97
N LEU A 530 26.62 -30.57 -14.08
CA LEU A 530 27.88 -30.28 -13.42
C LEU A 530 27.62 -29.84 -11.96
N GLU A 531 27.94 -30.72 -11.02
CA GLU A 531 27.90 -30.40 -9.59
C GLU A 531 28.91 -29.29 -9.23
N ASN A 532 28.64 -28.52 -8.17
CA ASN A 532 29.45 -27.35 -7.77
C ASN A 532 30.94 -27.67 -7.62
N SER A 533 31.29 -28.76 -6.96
CA SER A 533 32.68 -29.19 -6.75
C SER A 533 33.40 -29.56 -8.04
N LYS A 534 32.69 -30.15 -9.00
CA LYS A 534 33.26 -30.53 -10.32
C LYS A 534 33.35 -29.32 -11.24
N ALA A 535 32.37 -28.42 -11.19
CA ALA A 535 32.35 -27.22 -12.01
C ALA A 535 33.56 -26.30 -11.75
N GLU A 536 34.00 -26.20 -10.49
CA GLU A 536 35.17 -25.41 -10.11
C GLU A 536 36.47 -25.96 -10.65
N MET A 537 36.63 -27.28 -10.64
CA MET A 537 37.82 -27.94 -11.17
C MET A 537 37.88 -27.94 -12.70
N ILE A 538 36.73 -27.76 -13.37
CA ILE A 538 36.59 -27.95 -14.82
C ILE A 538 36.53 -26.63 -15.60
N LEU A 539 35.89 -25.59 -15.06
CA LEU A 539 35.69 -24.32 -15.78
C LEU A 539 36.91 -23.41 -15.69
N SER A 540 37.56 -23.18 -16.83
CA SER A 540 38.60 -22.15 -16.99
C SER A 540 38.02 -20.73 -16.95
N ASP A 541 38.88 -19.74 -16.67
CA ASP A 541 38.47 -18.31 -16.65
C ASP A 541 37.90 -17.84 -17.99
N GLY A 542 38.45 -18.33 -19.11
CA GLY A 542 37.91 -18.03 -20.43
C GLY A 542 36.50 -18.60 -20.64
N GLU A 543 36.21 -19.78 -20.10
CA GLU A 543 34.87 -20.39 -20.19
C GLU A 543 33.86 -19.66 -19.31
N LYS A 544 34.26 -19.24 -18.10
CA LYS A 544 33.44 -18.38 -17.24
C LYS A 544 33.12 -17.05 -17.93
N THR A 545 34.10 -16.46 -18.62
CA THR A 545 33.94 -15.24 -19.42
C THR A 545 32.91 -15.45 -20.54
N THR A 546 33.06 -16.53 -21.32
CA THR A 546 32.10 -16.87 -22.38
C THR A 546 30.69 -17.13 -21.85
N LEU A 547 30.55 -17.86 -20.73
CA LEU A 547 29.26 -18.13 -20.09
C LEU A 547 28.54 -16.86 -19.66
N ALA A 548 29.25 -15.97 -18.94
CA ALA A 548 28.67 -14.71 -18.49
C ALA A 548 28.34 -13.78 -19.67
N PHE A 549 29.15 -13.78 -20.73
CA PHE A 549 28.89 -12.97 -21.91
C PHE A 549 27.67 -13.49 -22.70
N ALA A 550 27.53 -14.81 -22.86
CA ALA A 550 26.33 -15.42 -23.44
C ALA A 550 25.07 -15.07 -22.65
N TYR A 551 25.15 -15.10 -21.32
CA TYR A 551 24.07 -14.67 -20.43
C TYR A 551 23.72 -13.19 -20.61
N PHE A 552 24.72 -12.31 -20.71
CA PHE A 552 24.52 -10.88 -20.96
C PHE A 552 23.78 -10.64 -22.29
N LEU A 553 24.19 -11.30 -23.36
CA LEU A 553 23.55 -11.19 -24.68
C LEU A 553 22.10 -11.69 -24.66
N ALA A 554 21.85 -12.85 -24.04
CA ALA A 554 20.50 -13.39 -23.89
C ALA A 554 19.58 -12.46 -23.08
N ARG A 555 20.12 -11.84 -22.03
CA ARG A 555 19.43 -10.83 -21.23
C ARG A 555 19.06 -9.61 -22.06
N LEU A 556 20.00 -9.06 -22.82
CA LEU A 556 19.72 -7.93 -23.70
C LEU A 556 18.62 -8.27 -24.73
N LYS A 557 18.71 -9.45 -25.36
CA LYS A 557 17.75 -9.89 -26.38
C LYS A 557 16.33 -10.12 -25.83
N LEU A 558 16.20 -10.59 -24.59
CA LEU A 558 14.90 -10.83 -23.97
C LEU A 558 14.22 -9.52 -23.53
N PHE A 559 14.97 -8.61 -22.89
CA PHE A 559 14.38 -7.45 -22.21
C PHE A 559 14.23 -6.20 -23.06
N TYR A 560 14.87 -6.15 -24.23
CA TYR A 560 14.83 -4.98 -25.10
C TYR A 560 14.29 -5.35 -26.47
N LYS A 561 13.12 -4.80 -26.81
CA LYS A 561 12.53 -4.92 -28.13
C LYS A 561 13.08 -3.82 -29.04
N LYS A 562 12.84 -3.95 -30.35
CA LYS A 562 13.24 -2.97 -31.36
C LYS A 562 12.93 -1.51 -30.97
N GLU A 563 11.74 -1.27 -30.40
CA GLU A 563 11.28 0.07 -29.99
C GLU A 563 12.10 0.68 -28.85
N ASP A 564 12.69 -0.16 -27.99
CA ASP A 564 13.49 0.24 -26.83
C ASP A 564 14.93 0.58 -27.21
N LEU A 565 15.44 0.02 -28.32
CA LEU A 565 16.86 0.06 -28.68
C LEU A 565 17.42 1.48 -28.82
N LYS A 566 16.65 2.42 -29.38
CA LYS A 566 17.06 3.84 -29.50
C LYS A 566 17.32 4.51 -28.14
N LYS A 567 16.70 4.02 -27.06
CA LYS A 567 16.84 4.50 -25.68
C LYS A 567 17.74 3.56 -24.86
N LEU A 568 18.57 2.75 -25.50
CA LEU A 568 19.49 1.83 -24.86
C LEU A 568 20.94 2.24 -25.12
N VAL A 569 21.73 2.24 -24.06
CA VAL A 569 23.18 2.35 -24.09
C VAL A 569 23.77 1.04 -23.59
N VAL A 570 24.62 0.40 -24.39
CA VAL A 570 25.33 -0.84 -24.03
C VAL A 570 26.82 -0.55 -23.92
N VAL A 571 27.40 -0.87 -22.76
CA VAL A 571 28.83 -0.74 -22.50
C VAL A 571 29.42 -2.14 -22.29
N ILE A 572 30.45 -2.49 -23.04
CA ILE A 572 31.12 -3.78 -23.00
C ILE A 572 32.60 -3.55 -22.69
N ASP A 573 33.02 -3.88 -21.48
CA ASP A 573 34.39 -3.79 -20.99
C ASP A 573 35.08 -5.14 -21.15
N ASP A 574 35.91 -5.24 -22.19
CA ASP A 574 36.81 -6.34 -22.50
C ASP A 574 36.17 -7.76 -22.46
N PRO A 575 35.31 -8.09 -23.44
CA PRO A 575 34.54 -9.33 -23.45
C PRO A 575 35.37 -10.59 -23.76
N ILE A 576 36.68 -10.44 -23.97
CA ILE A 576 37.56 -11.49 -24.49
C ILE A 576 38.71 -11.86 -23.56
N SER A 577 38.60 -11.57 -22.26
CA SER A 577 39.59 -11.97 -21.27
C SER A 577 39.79 -13.50 -21.28
N SER A 578 41.05 -13.94 -21.39
CA SER A 578 41.45 -15.35 -21.38
C SER A 578 40.79 -16.24 -22.46
N LEU A 579 40.38 -15.65 -23.59
CA LEU A 579 39.81 -16.39 -24.72
C LEU A 579 40.89 -16.82 -25.74
N ASP A 580 40.67 -17.97 -26.38
CA ASP A 580 41.45 -18.39 -27.54
C ASP A 580 41.05 -17.64 -28.82
N GLU A 581 41.84 -17.80 -29.89
CA GLU A 581 41.69 -17.03 -31.13
C GLU A 581 40.34 -17.21 -31.83
N GLN A 582 39.78 -18.44 -31.79
CA GLN A 582 38.49 -18.73 -32.39
C GLN A 582 37.35 -18.09 -31.59
N ARG A 583 37.39 -18.15 -30.26
CA ARG A 583 36.43 -17.45 -29.40
C ARG A 583 36.54 -15.94 -29.52
N ILE A 584 37.75 -15.39 -29.65
CA ILE A 584 37.97 -13.97 -29.96
C ILE A 584 37.30 -13.62 -31.30
N TYR A 585 37.39 -14.48 -32.32
CA TYR A 585 36.74 -14.25 -33.62
C TYR A 585 35.23 -14.14 -33.50
N ASN A 586 34.61 -15.15 -32.91
CA ASN A 586 33.16 -15.22 -32.80
C ASN A 586 32.61 -14.08 -31.91
N THR A 587 33.32 -13.76 -30.82
CA THR A 587 32.98 -12.63 -29.95
C THR A 587 33.09 -11.29 -30.71
N SER A 588 34.11 -11.12 -31.55
CA SER A 588 34.26 -9.92 -32.39
C SER A 588 33.09 -9.77 -33.36
N ASP A 589 32.67 -10.86 -34.01
CA ASP A 589 31.58 -10.84 -34.98
C ASP A 589 30.26 -10.42 -34.32
N ILE A 590 29.91 -11.04 -33.19
CA ILE A 590 28.70 -10.72 -32.42
C ILE A 590 28.73 -9.27 -31.93
N VAL A 591 29.84 -8.81 -31.34
CA VAL A 591 29.96 -7.44 -30.83
C VAL A 591 29.85 -6.43 -31.96
N SER A 592 30.46 -6.70 -33.12
CA SER A 592 30.37 -5.82 -34.30
C SER A 592 28.95 -5.69 -34.84
N LYS A 593 28.14 -6.76 -34.72
CA LYS A 593 26.76 -6.85 -35.23
C LYS A 593 25.71 -6.76 -34.12
N ILE A 594 26.06 -6.31 -32.91
CA ILE A 594 25.17 -6.35 -31.74
C ILE A 594 23.80 -5.70 -32.00
N ASN A 595 23.75 -4.61 -32.78
CA ASN A 595 22.49 -3.97 -33.17
C ASN A 595 21.57 -4.90 -34.00
N GLN A 596 22.14 -5.66 -34.95
CA GLN A 596 21.40 -6.62 -35.76
C GLN A 596 20.99 -7.83 -34.92
N GLU A 597 21.87 -8.30 -34.04
CA GLU A 597 21.61 -9.42 -33.14
C GLU A 597 20.45 -9.15 -32.17
N LEU A 598 20.37 -7.93 -31.62
CA LEU A 598 19.30 -7.54 -30.70
C LEU A 598 17.96 -7.30 -31.42
N ALA A 599 17.98 -6.76 -32.64
CA ALA A 599 16.76 -6.51 -33.41
C ALA A 599 16.24 -7.73 -34.18
N GLY A 600 17.12 -8.68 -34.52
CA GLY A 600 16.82 -9.77 -35.47
C GLY A 600 16.75 -9.33 -36.94
N GLU A 601 17.05 -8.05 -37.23
CA GLU A 601 17.00 -7.47 -38.57
C GLU A 601 17.95 -6.27 -38.70
N ALA A 602 18.13 -5.77 -39.93
CA ALA A 602 18.89 -4.54 -40.16
C ALA A 602 18.09 -3.31 -39.67
N LEU A 603 18.70 -2.52 -38.79
CA LEU A 603 18.11 -1.29 -38.24
C LEU A 603 18.52 -0.03 -39.01
N LYS A 604 17.60 0.94 -39.07
CA LYS A 604 17.93 2.33 -39.44
C LYS A 604 18.81 2.96 -38.37
N ASP A 605 19.65 3.92 -38.77
CA ASP A 605 20.64 4.56 -37.89
C ASP A 605 20.06 5.28 -36.66
N GLU A 606 18.79 5.66 -36.70
CA GLU A 606 18.07 6.32 -35.59
C GLU A 606 17.46 5.33 -34.58
N ASP A 607 17.31 4.06 -34.97
CA ASP A 607 16.73 3.00 -34.13
C ASP A 607 17.80 2.16 -33.41
N LYS A 608 19.09 2.45 -33.67
CA LYS A 608 20.21 1.68 -33.12
C LYS A 608 20.49 2.01 -31.66
N VAL A 609 20.91 0.99 -30.93
CA VAL A 609 21.55 1.08 -29.61
C VAL A 609 22.84 1.88 -29.72
N GLN A 610 23.11 2.71 -28.71
CA GLN A 610 24.40 3.35 -28.55
C GLN A 610 25.38 2.38 -27.85
N VAL A 611 26.47 2.02 -28.53
CA VAL A 611 27.40 0.98 -28.08
C VAL A 611 28.76 1.59 -27.72
N PHE A 612 29.31 1.13 -26.60
CA PHE A 612 30.67 1.41 -26.16
C PHE A 612 31.41 0.09 -25.93
N VAL A 613 32.49 -0.15 -26.67
CA VAL A 613 33.34 -1.33 -26.50
C VAL A 613 34.71 -0.88 -26.04
N LEU A 614 35.12 -1.32 -24.85
CA LEU A 614 36.44 -1.05 -24.30
C LEU A 614 37.30 -2.31 -24.38
N THR A 615 38.56 -2.20 -24.76
CA THR A 615 39.47 -3.34 -24.77
C THR A 615 40.93 -2.91 -24.62
N HIS A 616 41.77 -3.84 -24.16
CA HIS A 616 43.22 -3.72 -24.21
C HIS A 616 43.85 -4.67 -25.24
N ASN A 617 43.04 -5.48 -25.92
CA ASN A 617 43.50 -6.49 -26.84
C ASN A 617 43.55 -5.95 -28.27
N HIS A 618 44.76 -5.88 -28.83
CA HIS A 618 44.98 -5.39 -30.19
C HIS A 618 44.27 -6.24 -31.25
N THR A 619 44.27 -7.57 -31.14
CA THR A 619 43.63 -8.46 -32.12
C THR A 619 42.13 -8.20 -32.20
N PHE A 620 41.47 -8.02 -31.06
CA PHE A 620 40.05 -7.69 -30.99
C PHE A 620 39.77 -6.30 -31.57
N MET A 621 40.62 -5.31 -31.23
CA MET A 621 40.51 -3.95 -31.76
C MET A 621 40.60 -3.93 -33.29
N VAL A 622 41.62 -4.58 -33.87
CA VAL A 622 41.83 -4.70 -35.32
C VAL A 622 40.61 -5.34 -36.00
N ARG A 623 40.08 -6.41 -35.40
CA ARG A 623 38.89 -7.09 -35.94
C ARG A 623 37.67 -6.20 -35.93
N LEU A 624 37.41 -5.48 -34.84
CA LEU A 624 36.30 -4.52 -34.77
C LEU A 624 36.46 -3.38 -35.79
N ILE A 625 37.68 -2.88 -36.00
CA ILE A 625 37.95 -1.87 -37.03
C ILE A 625 37.60 -2.40 -38.42
N ASN A 626 38.01 -3.63 -38.72
CA ASN A 626 37.74 -4.24 -40.03
C ASN A 626 36.24 -4.55 -40.25
N MET A 627 35.53 -4.93 -39.19
CA MET A 627 34.12 -5.32 -39.26
C MET A 627 33.17 -4.12 -39.22
N VAL A 628 33.41 -3.13 -38.34
CA VAL A 628 32.54 -1.96 -38.16
C VAL A 628 32.96 -0.80 -39.06
N SER A 629 34.26 -0.68 -39.34
CA SER A 629 34.83 0.29 -40.29
C SER A 629 34.37 1.73 -40.01
N LYS A 630 33.95 2.47 -41.05
CA LYS A 630 33.49 3.87 -41.01
C LYS A 630 32.25 4.13 -40.16
N HIS A 631 31.60 3.08 -39.64
CA HIS A 631 30.38 3.21 -38.84
C HIS A 631 30.66 3.42 -37.34
N ALA A 632 31.91 3.31 -36.89
CA ALA A 632 32.28 3.58 -35.50
C ALA A 632 33.15 4.84 -35.33
N ARG A 633 33.26 5.32 -34.09
CA ARG A 633 34.40 6.11 -33.66
C ARG A 633 35.38 5.26 -32.89
N TYR A 634 36.66 5.46 -33.18
CA TYR A 634 37.77 4.81 -32.51
C TYR A 634 38.46 5.82 -31.61
N PHE A 635 38.71 5.41 -30.37
CA PHE A 635 39.37 6.22 -29.36
C PHE A 635 40.54 5.47 -28.75
N GLN A 636 41.57 6.21 -28.37
CA GLN A 636 42.64 5.74 -27.50
C GLN A 636 42.57 6.45 -26.15
N LEU A 637 42.63 5.67 -25.08
CA LEU A 637 42.78 6.16 -23.72
C LEU A 637 44.26 6.37 -23.41
N GLU A 638 44.60 7.59 -23.07
CA GLU A 638 45.90 8.00 -22.56
C GLU A 638 45.71 8.58 -21.17
N ARG A 639 46.59 8.21 -20.23
CA ARG A 639 46.56 8.75 -18.87
C ARG A 639 47.87 9.46 -18.58
N ASN A 640 47.78 10.72 -18.18
CA ASN A 640 48.91 11.47 -17.67
C ASN A 640 48.59 11.92 -16.24
N GLN A 641 49.21 11.27 -15.25
CA GLN A 641 48.93 11.47 -13.82
C GLN A 641 47.41 11.38 -13.52
N ASN A 642 46.79 12.52 -13.18
CA ASN A 642 45.38 12.63 -12.82
C ASN A 642 44.50 13.06 -14.02
N GLN A 643 45.08 13.27 -15.20
CA GLN A 643 44.34 13.59 -16.42
C GLN A 643 44.07 12.33 -17.24
N LEU A 644 42.81 12.14 -17.63
CA LEU A 644 42.41 11.16 -18.63
C LEU A 644 42.18 11.85 -19.98
N LYS A 645 42.90 11.41 -21.01
CA LYS A 645 42.71 11.90 -22.38
C LYS A 645 42.11 10.79 -23.23
N ILE A 646 40.99 11.07 -23.89
CA ILE A 646 40.32 10.17 -24.83
C ILE A 646 40.53 10.73 -26.23
N VAL A 647 41.60 10.29 -26.89
CA VAL A 647 42.02 10.79 -28.19
C VAL A 647 41.24 10.10 -29.29
N CYS A 648 40.59 10.86 -30.17
CA CYS A 648 39.90 10.30 -31.32
C CYS A 648 40.91 9.92 -32.41
N LYS A 649 40.84 8.68 -32.94
CA LYS A 649 41.79 8.12 -33.92
C LYS A 649 41.12 7.71 -35.23
N ASN A 650 39.99 8.33 -35.60
CA ASN A 650 39.21 7.96 -36.80
C ASN A 650 39.94 8.18 -38.13
N GLU A 651 40.82 9.19 -38.20
CA GLU A 651 41.48 9.61 -39.45
C GLU A 651 42.79 8.86 -39.71
N VAL A 652 43.23 8.07 -38.75
CA VAL A 652 44.55 7.46 -38.78
C VAL A 652 44.45 6.05 -39.39
N VAL A 653 44.48 6.01 -40.73
CA VAL A 653 44.66 4.78 -41.50
C VAL A 653 45.94 4.09 -41.00
N GLY A 654 45.82 2.90 -40.41
CA GLY A 654 46.94 2.11 -39.89
C GLY A 654 47.29 2.32 -38.40
N TYR A 655 46.56 3.15 -37.65
CA TYR A 655 46.91 3.34 -36.22
C TYR A 655 46.81 2.08 -35.36
N PHE A 656 45.91 1.18 -35.74
CA PHE A 656 45.77 -0.15 -35.14
C PHE A 656 46.28 -1.21 -36.12
N ASP A 657 47.44 -0.97 -36.71
CA ASP A 657 48.15 -2.00 -37.46
C ASP A 657 48.54 -3.17 -36.55
N THR A 658 49.00 -4.27 -37.16
CA THR A 658 49.45 -5.46 -36.43
C THR A 658 50.43 -5.07 -35.30
N PHE A 659 50.44 -5.82 -34.19
CA PHE A 659 51.34 -5.58 -33.05
C PHE A 659 52.79 -5.33 -33.50
N TYR A 660 53.23 -6.04 -34.54
CA TYR A 660 54.55 -5.89 -35.13
C TYR A 660 54.81 -4.50 -35.74
N LEU A 661 53.83 -3.92 -36.46
CA LEU A 661 53.98 -2.60 -37.07
C LEU A 661 53.87 -1.48 -36.03
N LEU A 662 53.04 -1.66 -34.99
CA LEU A 662 53.03 -0.75 -33.84
C LEU A 662 54.39 -0.75 -33.13
N LEU A 663 54.95 -1.93 -32.89
CA LEU A 663 56.28 -2.10 -32.31
C LEU A 663 57.37 -1.44 -33.18
N PHE A 664 57.29 -1.61 -34.51
CA PHE A 664 58.18 -0.92 -35.44
C PHE A 664 58.05 0.60 -35.33
N LYS A 665 56.82 1.14 -35.30
CA LYS A 665 56.55 2.58 -35.18
C LYS A 665 57.19 3.15 -33.92
N GLU A 666 56.98 2.50 -32.76
CA GLU A 666 57.54 2.95 -31.49
C GLU A 666 59.07 2.96 -31.48
N VAL A 667 59.69 1.89 -32.00
CA VAL A 667 61.17 1.78 -32.08
C VAL A 667 61.74 2.78 -33.08
N TYR A 668 61.08 2.98 -34.23
CA TYR A 668 61.53 3.92 -35.26
C TYR A 668 61.41 5.38 -34.80
N GLU A 669 60.31 5.76 -34.17
CA GLU A 669 60.13 7.09 -33.58
C GLU A 669 61.14 7.34 -32.44
N PHE A 670 61.38 6.33 -31.59
CA PHE A 670 62.42 6.41 -30.57
C PHE A 670 63.82 6.60 -31.18
N ALA A 671 64.14 5.88 -32.25
CA ALA A 671 65.40 6.03 -32.99
C ALA A 671 65.57 7.42 -33.63
N LYS A 672 64.47 8.11 -33.98
CA LYS A 672 64.47 9.47 -34.56
C LYS A 672 64.54 10.61 -33.54
N LYS A 673 64.32 10.37 -32.24
CA LYS A 673 64.39 11.42 -31.22
C LYS A 673 65.78 12.08 -31.20
N GLU A 674 65.84 13.41 -31.29
CA GLU A 674 67.12 14.16 -31.31
C GLU A 674 67.86 14.12 -29.97
N LYS A 675 67.11 14.15 -28.86
CA LYS A 675 67.65 14.05 -27.49
C LYS A 675 66.79 13.08 -26.69
N VAL A 676 67.46 12.22 -25.93
CA VAL A 676 66.85 11.33 -24.95
C VAL A 676 67.45 11.65 -23.59
N GLN A 677 66.62 11.72 -22.56
CA GLN A 677 67.05 11.89 -21.18
C GLN A 677 67.04 10.51 -20.53
N ASP A 678 68.08 10.17 -19.78
CA ASP A 678 68.17 8.86 -19.15
C ASP A 678 66.99 8.60 -18.20
N ASP A 679 66.20 7.59 -18.56
CA ASP A 679 65.14 7.00 -17.76
C ASP A 679 65.30 5.48 -17.80
N PHE A 680 65.50 4.88 -16.63
CA PHE A 680 65.75 3.45 -16.50
C PHE A 680 64.56 2.58 -16.95
N ASN A 681 63.33 3.03 -16.71
CA ASN A 681 62.14 2.29 -17.12
C ASN A 681 61.96 2.35 -18.63
N GLU A 682 62.21 3.52 -19.24
CA GLU A 682 62.20 3.65 -20.70
C GLU A 682 63.30 2.80 -21.34
N ALA A 683 64.51 2.76 -20.76
CA ALA A 683 65.63 1.99 -21.31
C ALA A 683 65.31 0.49 -21.35
N ILE A 684 64.76 -0.08 -20.27
CA ILE A 684 64.32 -1.49 -20.23
C ILE A 684 63.20 -1.72 -21.26
N ASN A 685 62.20 -0.84 -21.29
CA ASN A 685 61.05 -1.01 -22.16
C ASN A 685 61.44 -0.97 -23.64
N TYR A 686 62.18 0.06 -24.06
CA TYR A 686 62.65 0.17 -25.44
C TYR A 686 63.68 -0.90 -25.80
N GLY A 687 64.56 -1.31 -24.88
CA GLY A 687 65.50 -2.42 -25.11
C GLY A 687 64.77 -3.71 -25.44
N ASN A 688 63.73 -4.05 -24.66
CA ASN A 688 62.87 -5.19 -24.94
C ASN A 688 62.14 -5.04 -26.29
N LYS A 689 61.61 -3.85 -26.60
CA LYS A 689 60.93 -3.59 -27.87
C LYS A 689 61.84 -3.77 -29.08
N VAL A 690 63.06 -3.23 -29.03
CA VAL A 690 64.08 -3.39 -30.09
C VAL A 690 64.39 -4.86 -30.31
N ARG A 691 64.58 -5.62 -29.23
CA ARG A 691 64.82 -7.07 -29.29
C ARG A 691 63.65 -7.80 -29.94
N ILE A 692 62.43 -7.64 -29.43
CA ILE A 692 61.23 -8.29 -29.98
C ILE A 692 61.07 -7.97 -31.47
N LEU A 693 61.30 -6.71 -31.87
CA LEU A 693 61.17 -6.27 -33.26
C LEU A 693 62.17 -7.00 -34.16
N LEU A 694 63.44 -6.99 -33.78
CA LEU A 694 64.53 -7.55 -34.57
C LEU A 694 64.47 -9.08 -34.62
N GLU A 695 64.20 -9.73 -33.48
CA GLU A 695 64.10 -11.18 -33.43
C GLU A 695 62.90 -11.71 -34.23
N SER A 696 61.73 -11.06 -34.11
CA SER A 696 60.55 -11.42 -34.91
C SER A 696 60.79 -11.16 -36.40
N PHE A 697 61.46 -10.05 -36.75
CA PHE A 697 61.86 -9.77 -38.13
C PHE A 697 62.69 -10.91 -38.73
N LEU A 698 63.73 -11.34 -37.99
CA LEU A 698 64.64 -12.38 -38.46
C LEU A 698 63.94 -13.73 -38.57
N LYS A 699 63.09 -14.09 -37.59
CA LYS A 699 62.33 -15.35 -37.60
C LYS A 699 61.34 -15.42 -38.77
N ILE A 700 60.64 -14.32 -39.05
CA ILE A 700 59.63 -14.26 -40.12
C ILE A 700 60.30 -14.29 -41.49
N ASN A 701 61.35 -13.48 -41.70
CA ASN A 701 61.96 -13.35 -43.03
C ASN A 701 62.91 -14.49 -43.38
N PHE A 702 63.43 -15.23 -42.39
CA PHE A 702 64.41 -16.31 -42.62
C PHE A 702 63.97 -17.64 -42.01
N ILE A 703 62.66 -17.92 -42.02
CA ILE A 703 62.06 -19.06 -41.30
C ILE A 703 62.75 -20.40 -41.57
N ASP A 704 63.18 -20.66 -42.81
CA ASP A 704 63.87 -21.90 -43.20
C ASP A 704 65.17 -22.09 -42.41
N SER A 705 65.93 -21.01 -42.20
CA SER A 705 67.15 -21.01 -41.38
C SER A 705 66.88 -21.28 -39.89
N PHE A 706 65.63 -21.19 -39.43
CA PHE A 706 65.20 -21.55 -38.08
C PHE A 706 64.59 -22.96 -38.00
N LEU A 707 64.25 -23.59 -39.12
CA LEU A 707 63.70 -24.95 -39.18
C LEU A 707 64.78 -26.03 -39.33
N GLU A 708 65.91 -25.72 -39.97
CA GLU A 708 66.96 -26.69 -40.31
C GLU A 708 67.76 -27.25 -39.12
N LYS A 709 67.79 -26.60 -37.95
CA LYS A 709 68.60 -27.02 -36.79
C LYS A 709 67.86 -26.86 -35.45
N LYS A 710 68.23 -27.65 -34.43
CA LYS A 710 67.78 -27.41 -33.04
C LYS A 710 68.42 -26.12 -32.51
N HIS A 711 67.62 -25.26 -31.89
CA HIS A 711 68.05 -23.93 -31.44
C HIS A 711 67.68 -23.67 -29.98
N ASP A 712 68.56 -22.98 -29.26
CA ASP A 712 68.41 -22.54 -27.86
C ASP A 712 67.85 -21.10 -27.73
N GLY A 713 67.39 -20.50 -28.83
CA GLY A 713 66.79 -19.16 -28.86
C GLY A 713 67.78 -18.00 -28.82
N VAL A 714 69.09 -18.25 -28.67
CA VAL A 714 70.13 -17.21 -28.63
C VAL A 714 70.70 -16.96 -30.03
N PHE A 715 70.82 -15.69 -30.43
CA PHE A 715 71.43 -15.28 -31.70
C PHE A 715 72.96 -15.34 -31.63
N LYS A 716 73.53 -16.55 -31.73
CA LYS A 716 74.99 -16.79 -31.75
C LYS A 716 75.63 -16.34 -33.07
N GLU A 717 76.94 -16.12 -33.04
CA GLU A 717 77.73 -15.60 -34.17
C GLU A 717 77.60 -16.43 -35.46
N ASP A 718 77.74 -17.76 -35.36
CA ASP A 718 77.62 -18.63 -36.54
C ASP A 718 76.24 -18.53 -37.20
N ARG A 719 75.20 -18.31 -36.39
CA ARG A 719 73.83 -18.14 -36.86
C ARG A 719 73.64 -16.82 -37.57
N ILE A 720 74.09 -15.72 -36.96
CA ILE A 720 74.02 -14.39 -37.58
C ILE A 720 74.77 -14.40 -38.92
N LYS A 721 75.95 -15.00 -38.97
CA LYS A 721 76.70 -15.17 -40.23
C LYS A 721 75.94 -16.00 -41.26
N SER A 722 75.31 -17.09 -40.85
CA SER A 722 74.46 -17.91 -41.73
C SER A 722 73.29 -17.10 -42.29
N LEU A 723 72.57 -16.36 -41.44
CA LEU A 723 71.43 -15.52 -41.85
C LEU A 723 71.86 -14.45 -42.85
N ILE A 724 72.97 -13.75 -42.59
CA ILE A 724 73.54 -12.75 -43.51
C ILE A 724 73.92 -13.39 -44.85
N LYS A 725 74.47 -14.60 -44.83
CA LYS A 725 74.81 -15.34 -46.06
C LYS A 725 73.56 -15.70 -46.85
N THR A 726 72.51 -16.22 -46.19
CA THR A 726 71.20 -16.52 -46.80
C THR A 726 70.59 -15.25 -47.41
N ALA A 727 70.47 -14.18 -46.62
CA ALA A 727 69.92 -12.90 -47.08
C ALA A 727 70.67 -12.36 -48.30
N ASN A 728 72.01 -12.43 -48.31
CA ASN A 728 72.80 -11.99 -49.44
C ASN A 728 72.65 -12.85 -50.70
N GLY A 729 72.27 -14.11 -50.56
CA GLY A 729 71.95 -14.99 -51.69
C GLY A 729 70.60 -14.65 -52.33
N GLU A 730 69.66 -14.12 -51.54
CA GLU A 730 68.29 -13.81 -51.98
C GLU A 730 68.17 -12.39 -52.54
N VAL A 731 68.68 -11.40 -51.81
CA VAL A 731 68.57 -9.98 -52.12
C VAL A 731 69.93 -9.36 -51.85
N GLU A 732 70.74 -9.17 -52.89
CA GLU A 732 72.09 -8.61 -52.78
C GLU A 732 72.15 -7.45 -51.78
N LEU A 733 72.94 -7.62 -50.70
CA LEU A 733 72.86 -6.72 -49.54
C LEU A 733 73.37 -5.33 -49.90
N ASN A 734 72.55 -4.32 -49.63
CA ASN A 734 72.87 -2.91 -49.90
C ASN A 734 73.17 -2.15 -48.60
N PHE A 735 74.40 -1.65 -48.49
CA PHE A 735 74.90 -0.87 -47.35
C PHE A 735 74.83 0.66 -47.56
N SER A 736 74.26 1.11 -48.68
CA SER A 736 74.12 2.53 -49.00
C SER A 736 72.75 3.09 -48.59
N LYS A 737 72.69 4.41 -48.34
CA LYS A 737 71.46 5.16 -48.00
C LYS A 737 70.69 4.61 -46.78
N LEU A 738 71.41 4.17 -45.75
CA LEU A 738 70.83 3.72 -44.50
C LEU A 738 70.25 4.92 -43.70
N PRO A 739 69.10 4.76 -43.02
CA PRO A 739 68.39 5.86 -42.37
C PRO A 739 69.20 6.56 -41.27
N PHE A 740 70.03 5.83 -40.53
CA PHE A 740 70.80 6.36 -39.41
C PHE A 740 72.32 6.32 -39.65
N ASN A 741 72.76 6.37 -40.92
CA ASN A 741 74.19 6.22 -41.25
C ASN A 741 75.06 7.43 -40.87
N LYS A 742 74.44 8.59 -40.57
CA LYS A 742 75.16 9.80 -40.15
C LYS A 742 75.64 9.75 -38.70
N ASP A 743 75.10 8.82 -37.91
CA ASP A 743 75.54 8.58 -36.53
C ASP A 743 76.76 7.63 -36.57
N ASN A 744 77.93 8.13 -36.19
CA ASN A 744 79.21 7.40 -36.31
C ASN A 744 79.17 5.99 -35.69
N ASN A 745 78.41 5.80 -34.60
CA ASN A 745 78.29 4.51 -33.94
C ASN A 745 77.24 3.57 -34.57
N CYS A 746 76.39 4.05 -35.48
CA CYS A 746 75.32 3.26 -36.11
C CYS A 746 75.61 2.85 -37.56
N ASN A 747 76.74 3.30 -38.14
CA ASN A 747 77.13 2.99 -39.52
C ASN A 747 77.41 1.49 -39.73
N ILE A 748 76.99 0.97 -40.89
CA ILE A 748 77.20 -0.42 -41.32
C ILE A 748 77.62 -0.43 -42.79
N GLU A 749 78.90 -0.68 -43.06
CA GLU A 749 79.47 -0.56 -44.42
C GLU A 749 79.64 -1.90 -45.15
N ASN A 750 79.67 -3.01 -44.40
CA ASN A 750 79.92 -4.35 -44.94
C ASN A 750 79.31 -5.44 -44.05
N LYS A 751 79.37 -6.69 -44.55
CA LYS A 751 78.81 -7.89 -43.88
C LYS A 751 79.44 -8.16 -42.52
N ASP A 752 80.75 -7.93 -42.35
CA ASP A 752 81.44 -8.15 -41.08
C ASP A 752 81.00 -7.14 -40.02
N MET A 753 80.83 -5.87 -40.40
CA MET A 753 80.24 -4.86 -39.52
C MET A 753 78.81 -5.21 -39.14
N LEU A 754 77.98 -5.64 -40.10
CA LEU A 754 76.59 -6.07 -39.84
C LEU A 754 76.54 -7.20 -38.80
N SER A 755 77.40 -8.21 -38.97
CA SER A 755 77.51 -9.32 -38.03
C SER A 755 77.90 -8.85 -36.62
N LYS A 756 78.93 -8.00 -36.51
CA LYS A 756 79.38 -7.43 -35.22
C LYS A 756 78.29 -6.60 -34.54
N LYS A 757 77.53 -5.81 -35.30
CA LYS A 757 76.45 -4.95 -34.79
C LYS A 757 75.27 -5.78 -34.28
N LEU A 758 74.85 -6.81 -35.02
CA LEU A 758 73.84 -7.76 -34.58
C LEU A 758 74.26 -8.52 -33.32
N LEU A 759 75.52 -8.95 -33.24
CA LEU A 759 76.07 -9.60 -32.06
C LEU A 759 76.09 -8.69 -30.84
N ARG A 760 76.42 -7.41 -31.04
CA ARG A 760 76.37 -6.41 -29.97
C ARG A 760 74.95 -6.24 -29.44
N ILE A 761 73.95 -6.11 -30.32
CA ILE A 761 72.54 -6.08 -29.90
C ILE A 761 72.16 -7.34 -29.14
N ALA A 762 72.49 -8.53 -29.67
CA ALA A 762 72.14 -9.80 -29.04
C ALA A 762 72.78 -9.99 -27.66
N LYS A 763 74.00 -9.46 -27.46
CA LYS A 763 74.73 -9.51 -26.19
C LYS A 763 74.26 -8.44 -25.20
N ASP A 764 74.13 -7.20 -25.65
CA ASP A 764 73.89 -6.04 -24.78
C ASP A 764 72.40 -5.86 -24.46
N LEU A 765 71.49 -6.37 -25.30
CA LEU A 765 70.05 -6.50 -25.02
C LEU A 765 69.67 -7.92 -24.56
N HIS A 766 70.64 -8.76 -24.17
CA HIS A 766 70.34 -10.09 -23.64
C HIS A 766 69.49 -9.98 -22.38
N SER A 767 68.63 -10.98 -22.12
CA SER A 767 67.76 -10.98 -20.94
C SER A 767 68.58 -10.88 -19.65
N ASP A 768 69.79 -11.40 -19.62
CA ASP A 768 70.64 -11.38 -18.42
C ASP A 768 71.51 -10.11 -18.30
N SER A 769 71.59 -9.26 -19.34
CA SER A 769 72.47 -8.08 -19.38
C SER A 769 71.73 -6.75 -19.43
N HIS A 770 70.48 -6.73 -19.94
CA HIS A 770 69.65 -5.53 -20.04
C HIS A 770 68.45 -5.54 -19.07
N GLY A 771 68.51 -6.37 -18.04
CA GLY A 771 67.46 -6.51 -17.05
C GLY A 771 66.49 -7.61 -17.41
N SER A 772 66.76 -8.80 -16.89
CA SER A 772 65.73 -9.80 -16.67
C SER A 772 64.81 -9.25 -15.60
N VAL A 773 63.53 -9.61 -15.61
CA VAL A 773 62.63 -9.29 -14.49
C VAL A 773 63.18 -9.87 -13.17
N MET A 774 64.03 -10.92 -13.26
CA MET A 774 64.76 -11.50 -12.12
C MET A 774 65.88 -10.59 -11.58
N ASP A 775 66.36 -9.63 -12.37
CA ASP A 775 67.58 -8.85 -12.12
C ASP A 775 67.28 -7.37 -11.85
N PHE A 776 66.08 -7.09 -11.28
CA PHE A 776 65.61 -5.74 -10.96
C PHE A 776 66.61 -4.94 -10.11
N PHE A 777 67.39 -5.65 -9.27
CA PHE A 777 68.39 -5.11 -8.35
C PHE A 777 69.81 -4.96 -8.95
N ASN A 778 70.04 -5.32 -10.21
CA ASN A 778 71.34 -5.18 -10.85
C ASN A 778 71.61 -3.70 -11.23
N PRO A 779 72.71 -3.08 -10.76
CA PRO A 779 73.04 -1.67 -11.03
C PRO A 779 73.53 -1.41 -12.46
N TYR A 780 73.88 -2.45 -13.24
CA TYR A 780 74.34 -2.29 -14.62
C TYR A 780 73.19 -2.46 -15.60
N LYS A 781 72.61 -1.33 -16.02
CA LYS A 781 71.63 -1.25 -17.11
C LYS A 781 72.18 -0.31 -18.17
N ASN A 782 71.94 -0.61 -19.45
CA ASN A 782 72.35 0.30 -20.52
C ASN A 782 71.57 1.62 -20.39
N SER A 783 72.26 2.74 -20.64
CA SER A 783 71.62 4.06 -20.72
C SER A 783 70.57 4.09 -21.83
N LEU A 784 69.61 5.00 -21.73
CA LEU A 784 68.58 5.15 -22.77
C LEU A 784 69.22 5.55 -24.11
N GLU A 785 70.33 6.29 -24.07
CA GLU A 785 71.16 6.61 -25.24
C GLU A 785 71.72 5.37 -25.93
N ASN A 786 72.28 4.42 -25.17
CA ASN A 786 72.78 3.15 -25.74
C ASN A 786 71.64 2.33 -26.35
N VAL A 787 70.47 2.31 -25.71
CA VAL A 787 69.27 1.65 -26.24
C VAL A 787 68.80 2.30 -27.54
N GLN A 788 68.88 3.63 -27.63
CA GLN A 788 68.59 4.36 -28.86
C GLN A 788 69.57 4.01 -29.98
N GLU A 789 70.86 3.86 -29.66
CA GLU A 789 71.87 3.36 -30.61
C GLU A 789 71.47 1.98 -31.15
N PHE A 790 71.05 1.06 -30.27
CA PHE A 790 70.58 -0.26 -30.68
C PHE A 790 69.33 -0.22 -31.55
N ALA A 791 68.38 0.68 -31.25
CA ALA A 791 67.21 0.90 -32.10
C ALA A 791 67.60 1.34 -33.52
N LYS A 792 68.51 2.31 -33.64
CA LYS A 792 69.04 2.79 -34.93
C LYS A 792 69.74 1.68 -35.71
N ILE A 793 70.60 0.90 -35.05
CA ILE A 793 71.29 -0.25 -35.63
C ILE A 793 70.29 -1.32 -36.09
N ALA A 794 69.25 -1.61 -35.31
CA ALA A 794 68.22 -2.59 -35.66
C ALA A 794 67.47 -2.17 -36.93
N ILE A 795 67.07 -0.90 -37.06
CA ILE A 795 66.40 -0.39 -38.27
C ILE A 795 67.33 -0.43 -39.49
N ASN A 796 68.61 -0.02 -39.35
CA ASN A 796 69.61 -0.15 -40.43
C ASN A 796 69.77 -1.62 -40.85
N THR A 797 69.81 -2.54 -39.87
CA THR A 797 69.92 -3.98 -40.13
C THR A 797 68.71 -4.52 -40.89
N MET A 798 67.50 -4.19 -40.44
CA MET A 798 66.26 -4.57 -41.13
C MET A 798 66.27 -4.05 -42.57
N LYS A 799 66.72 -2.80 -42.78
CA LYS A 799 66.83 -2.18 -44.11
C LYS A 799 67.84 -2.89 -45.01
N ILE A 800 68.96 -3.37 -44.47
CA ILE A 800 69.95 -4.15 -45.23
C ILE A 800 69.40 -5.52 -45.62
N LEU A 801 68.74 -6.19 -44.66
CA LEU A 801 68.28 -7.58 -44.83
C LEU A 801 66.97 -7.72 -45.64
N ASN A 802 66.04 -6.77 -45.52
CA ASN A 802 64.83 -6.71 -46.35
C ASN A 802 64.46 -5.24 -46.69
N PRO A 803 65.10 -4.64 -47.70
CA PRO A 803 65.01 -3.21 -47.96
C PRO A 803 63.62 -2.73 -48.35
N TYR A 804 62.83 -3.55 -49.04
CA TYR A 804 61.48 -3.19 -49.48
C TYR A 804 60.49 -3.19 -48.32
N GLN A 805 60.49 -4.24 -47.50
CA GLN A 805 59.63 -4.35 -46.32
C GLN A 805 59.90 -3.19 -45.35
N THR A 806 61.17 -2.96 -44.99
CA THR A 806 61.52 -1.87 -44.06
C THR A 806 61.22 -0.50 -44.64
N GLN A 807 61.42 -0.26 -45.94
CA GLN A 807 61.04 1.01 -46.58
C GLN A 807 59.53 1.27 -46.47
N SER A 808 58.73 0.23 -46.69
CA SER A 808 57.28 0.30 -46.59
C SER A 808 56.85 0.70 -45.19
N TYR A 809 57.44 0.06 -44.16
CA TYR A 809 57.15 0.41 -42.77
C TYR A 809 57.56 1.84 -42.40
N MET A 810 58.74 2.29 -42.84
CA MET A 810 59.18 3.67 -42.60
C MET A 810 58.24 4.70 -43.25
N ARG A 811 57.85 4.47 -44.52
CA ARG A 811 56.89 5.34 -45.23
C ARG A 811 55.55 5.41 -44.51
N SER A 812 55.03 4.27 -44.04
CA SER A 812 53.78 4.24 -43.28
C SER A 812 53.85 5.13 -42.04
N VAL A 813 54.93 5.05 -41.26
CA VAL A 813 55.11 5.88 -40.06
C VAL A 813 55.22 7.37 -40.40
N ASP A 814 56.01 7.72 -41.42
CA ASP A 814 56.22 9.12 -41.83
C ASP A 814 54.95 9.76 -42.44
N GLU A 815 54.14 8.99 -43.18
CA GLU A 815 52.86 9.46 -43.75
C GLU A 815 51.79 9.71 -42.68
N ILE A 816 51.72 8.85 -41.65
CA ILE A 816 50.80 9.01 -40.53
C ILE A 816 51.07 10.32 -39.77
N LYS A 817 52.35 10.66 -39.57
CA LYS A 817 52.76 11.87 -38.84
C LYS A 817 52.42 13.19 -39.55
N ASN A 818 52.20 13.14 -40.87
CA ASN A 818 51.74 14.30 -41.65
C ASN A 818 50.21 14.48 -41.60
N LYS A 819 49.47 13.50 -41.05
CA LYS A 819 48.00 13.52 -40.91
C LYS A 819 47.53 13.66 -39.46
N GLU A 820 48.34 13.24 -38.47
CA GLU A 820 48.19 13.58 -37.05
C GLU A 820 48.61 15.03 -36.79
#